data_AF-A0A9D9WT42-F1
#
_entry.id   AF-A0A9D9WT42-F1
#
_cell.length_a   1.000
_cell.length_b   1.000
_cell.length_c   1.000
_cell.angle_alpha   90.00
_cell.angle_beta   90.00
_cell.angle_gamma   90.00
#
_symmetry.space_group_name_H-M   'P 1'
#
loop_
_entity.id
_entity.type
_entity.pdbx_description
1 polymer ?
#
loop_
_entity_poly.entity_id
_entity_poly.type
_entity_poly.pdbx_seq_one_letter_code
_entity_poly.pdbx_strand_id
1 'polypeptide(L)'
;MSRLGNALKSPRSQRIGKWLAGIFVVFGVLGYFAAPPLLKSILQKQLSEQLHREVSIEKIDINPYGLSARIGGFSIKADGGREVAGFDELFVNLSSASIFKLAAVVDEVRLDGLRVAVARVAEGRYDISDLLDEWMKPKDEPDTGTPRFSVNNIQLINGKIVFDDKPKGKVHTIGEINLALPFVSSLPYHTEILVNPSFSANINGSPLALTGDSKPFSETRESQLNLDLDRFDLAGLQPYLPDSLPIRLKSGTLDSELKAMFKEVSDNVYSVSVVGAVHVSGLALTETEGQPLVGWKRLDIDIDNADPINSNVAVKRVALDGLDVAMAVTKDGEFNVLRVVDRLSKPASAAPEPKPATAKPLAWSLGEFALTNGLIRWQDESTPTPVAGEVRHVLVSVGKVDSKLVEPIEIGEVSYQVDLGERFRVEKMAIMGIKVDLPKHRVDIAEVTNTGTRARMLRNKEGKIEWVSSPVLKVVRATNAEKDGKARAEAEATGKQEWIGKVGKLAVEDLAFRFEDRSLQHVAVQEIDGFNLLAQELTNEPNKKGSISLKSKINKKGSLNVDGSLQVYPLDVAVKVETLAIQLLPLEPYFGQFLNIALTRGQVSNKGEATAKLDTAGLKAGYKGSFTLGDFVAVDKLNSADFLKWKSLYFGGIDFRLEPMAINIGEIALTDYFSRLILNKDGKLNVAEIVKKPERQAVAAKKDEAKPEQPKAEPKLAAKDAAKDAGPAKPPIPIKVGKITLQNGTVNFSDLFVKPNYTVNLTKLGGRVTNLSSAADTVADLELRGRYANSAPVQILGKLNPLAAKSFLDVKADITGIDLVGFTPYSGKYAGYAIEKGKLSLNVAYKLENNQLAAENRLFIDQFTFGEKIESPDATKLPVNLAISLLKNNRGEIDLNLPISGSLDDPQFSIGGLIVKVIVNLFVKAVTSPFALLGSMFGGGDELSNVEFAAGRASLNAAGSKKLEALAKALNERSALKLEIAGRADPEADREGAKRAALERAMQAEKLKDLKKAGEGKSLDEIEIAPEESKIYLTRAYKEAKFPKPRNMVGLQKELPVEEMEKLMLTNLPVSDDDVKALAGRRAETVQGWLVEHGKVPPERVFLLPPKVEADEKGKASRVDFSLK
;
A
#
# COMPACT_ATOMS: atom_id res chain seq x y z
N MET A 1 57.11 91.26 51.58
CA MET A 1 56.24 92.42 51.25
C MET A 1 56.82 93.81 51.61
N SER A 2 58.09 93.99 52.01
CA SER A 2 58.64 95.33 52.32
C SER A 2 59.44 96.01 51.20
N ARG A 3 59.74 95.33 50.08
CA ARG A 3 60.47 95.92 48.93
C ARG A 3 59.59 96.47 47.79
N LEU A 4 58.29 96.16 47.75
CA LEU A 4 57.37 96.75 46.76
C LEU A 4 56.91 98.17 47.12
N GLY A 5 56.83 98.51 48.41
CA GLY A 5 56.30 99.81 48.86
C GLY A 5 57.15 101.03 48.50
N ASN A 6 58.47 100.86 48.31
CA ASN A 6 59.39 101.96 47.98
C ASN A 6 59.58 102.19 46.47
N ALA A 7 59.30 101.21 45.61
CA ALA A 7 59.37 101.38 44.15
C ALA A 7 58.16 102.17 43.58
N LEU A 8 57.03 102.17 44.28
CA LEU A 8 55.80 102.86 43.87
C LEU A 8 55.80 104.38 44.11
N LYS A 9 56.79 104.94 44.83
CA LYS A 9 56.87 106.38 45.17
C LYS A 9 57.79 107.20 44.27
N SER A 10 58.39 106.64 43.22
CA SER A 10 59.26 107.41 42.30
C SER A 10 58.45 108.34 41.37
N PRO A 11 58.97 109.51 40.96
CA PRO A 11 58.31 110.39 39.99
C PRO A 11 58.03 109.71 38.64
N ARG A 12 58.91 108.80 38.21
CA ARG A 12 58.73 107.99 36.99
C ARG A 12 57.54 107.03 37.13
N SER A 13 57.41 106.35 38.28
CA SER A 13 56.27 105.43 38.50
C SER A 13 54.94 106.17 38.66
N GLN A 14 54.90 107.37 39.24
CA GLN A 14 53.69 108.20 39.26
C GLN A 14 53.29 108.73 37.87
N ARG A 15 54.26 109.12 37.03
CA ARG A 15 54.01 109.59 35.66
C ARG A 15 53.51 108.46 34.76
N ILE A 16 54.10 107.28 34.89
CA ILE A 16 53.63 106.04 34.24
C ILE A 16 52.23 105.66 34.76
N GLY A 17 51.99 105.75 36.08
CA GLY A 17 50.67 105.48 36.67
C GLY A 17 49.55 106.42 36.18
N LYS A 18 49.82 107.73 36.05
CA LYS A 18 48.86 108.69 35.47
C LYS A 18 48.61 108.44 33.98
N TRP A 19 49.64 108.09 33.22
CA TRP A 19 49.51 107.70 31.81
C TRP A 19 48.70 106.41 31.65
N LEU A 20 48.97 105.39 32.46
CA LEU A 20 48.22 104.13 32.47
C LEU A 20 46.76 104.36 32.89
N ALA A 21 46.49 105.20 33.88
CA ALA A 21 45.12 105.56 34.27
C ALA A 21 44.39 106.35 33.17
N GLY A 22 45.06 107.30 32.50
CA GLY A 22 44.52 108.03 31.36
C GLY A 22 44.21 107.10 30.17
N ILE A 23 45.13 106.20 29.82
CA ILE A 23 44.91 105.17 28.80
C ILE A 23 43.74 104.27 29.21
N PHE A 24 43.66 103.85 30.48
CA PHE A 24 42.59 102.98 30.97
C PHE A 24 41.20 103.63 30.88
N VAL A 25 41.09 104.93 31.19
CA VAL A 25 39.84 105.70 31.04
C VAL A 25 39.49 105.91 29.57
N VAL A 26 40.45 106.31 28.74
CA VAL A 26 40.25 106.49 27.28
C VAL A 26 39.84 105.17 26.62
N PHE A 27 40.51 104.07 26.98
CA PHE A 27 40.17 102.72 26.54
C PHE A 27 38.76 102.31 26.95
N GLY A 28 38.34 102.63 28.19
CA GLY A 28 36.97 102.41 28.66
C GLY A 28 35.93 103.21 27.88
N VAL A 29 36.15 104.53 27.69
CA VAL A 29 35.22 105.40 26.96
C VAL A 29 35.11 105.02 25.48
N LEU A 30 36.24 104.79 24.81
CA LEU A 30 36.26 104.34 23.42
C LEU A 30 35.63 102.96 23.27
N GLY A 31 35.93 102.02 24.19
CA GLY A 31 35.40 100.66 24.16
C GLY A 31 33.89 100.57 24.44
N TYR A 32 33.35 101.37 25.36
CA TYR A 32 31.92 101.35 25.70
C TYR A 32 31.03 102.14 24.73
N PHE A 33 31.49 103.30 24.23
CA PHE A 33 30.63 104.22 23.47
C PHE A 33 30.97 104.33 21.98
N ALA A 34 32.25 104.28 21.61
CA ALA A 34 32.65 104.42 20.21
C ALA A 34 32.71 103.07 19.48
N ALA A 35 33.23 102.03 20.14
CA ALA A 35 33.44 100.72 19.53
C ALA A 35 32.13 100.01 19.12
N PRO A 36 31.04 99.98 19.91
CA PRO A 36 29.84 99.23 19.52
C PRO A 36 29.14 99.72 18.23
N PRO A 37 28.82 101.03 18.04
CA PRO A 37 28.19 101.49 16.81
C PRO A 37 29.13 101.43 15.61
N LEU A 38 30.44 101.68 15.81
CA LEU A 38 31.44 101.58 14.75
C LEU A 38 31.57 100.14 14.26
N LEU A 39 31.75 99.19 15.19
CA LEU A 39 31.86 97.77 14.88
C LEU A 39 30.59 97.23 14.23
N LYS A 40 29.40 97.66 14.66
CA LYS A 40 28.11 97.29 14.03
C LYS A 40 28.07 97.71 12.56
N SER A 41 28.43 98.96 12.25
CA SER A 41 28.41 99.46 10.86
C SER A 41 29.46 98.78 9.98
N ILE A 42 30.67 98.54 10.51
CA ILE A 42 31.76 97.89 9.79
C ILE A 42 31.40 96.43 9.50
N LEU A 43 30.95 95.68 10.51
CA LEU A 43 30.58 94.28 10.36
C LEU A 43 29.39 94.12 9.40
N GLN A 44 28.33 94.92 9.53
CA GLN A 44 27.20 94.86 8.59
C GLN A 44 27.65 95.11 7.14
N LYS A 45 28.47 96.15 6.92
CA LYS A 45 28.96 96.48 5.57
C LYS A 45 29.89 95.39 5.01
N GLN A 46 30.90 95.00 5.77
CA GLN A 46 31.90 94.02 5.33
C GLN A 46 31.31 92.62 5.16
N LEU A 47 30.46 92.17 6.08
CA LEU A 47 29.81 90.86 5.96
C LEU A 47 28.79 90.86 4.82
N SER A 48 28.05 91.95 4.57
CA SER A 48 27.15 92.01 3.42
C SER A 48 27.91 91.96 2.10
N GLU A 49 29.06 92.63 2.03
CA GLU A 49 29.94 92.62 0.86
C GLU A 49 30.57 91.25 0.63
N GLN A 50 31.08 90.59 1.68
CA GLN A 50 31.73 89.28 1.59
C GLN A 50 30.76 88.11 1.42
N LEU A 51 29.52 88.21 1.91
CA LEU A 51 28.52 87.14 1.79
C LEU A 51 27.58 87.34 0.60
N HIS A 52 27.74 88.44 -0.15
CA HIS A 52 26.86 88.83 -1.26
C HIS A 52 25.37 88.81 -0.90
N ARG A 53 25.05 89.04 0.39
CA ARG A 53 23.71 88.89 0.99
C ARG A 53 23.50 89.99 2.02
N GLU A 54 22.26 90.41 2.26
CA GLU A 54 21.98 91.45 3.25
C GLU A 54 22.23 90.91 4.67
N VAL A 55 23.16 91.53 5.39
CA VAL A 55 23.47 91.21 6.79
C VAL A 55 22.93 92.29 7.71
N SER A 56 22.12 91.89 8.68
CA SER A 56 21.58 92.75 9.72
C SER A 56 22.05 92.29 11.10
N ILE A 57 22.21 93.27 12.00
CA ILE A 57 22.66 93.10 13.39
C ILE A 57 21.80 94.06 14.22
N GLU A 58 21.07 93.54 15.21
CA GLU A 58 20.21 94.37 16.07
C GLU A 58 21.06 95.22 17.02
N LYS A 59 21.97 94.57 17.77
CA LYS A 59 22.76 95.24 18.81
C LYS A 59 24.16 94.63 18.95
N ILE A 60 25.15 95.44 19.30
CA ILE A 60 26.46 95.00 19.77
C ILE A 60 26.72 95.67 21.13
N ASP A 61 27.12 94.90 22.13
CA ASP A 61 27.57 95.39 23.43
C ASP A 61 29.02 94.92 23.67
N ILE A 62 29.91 95.82 24.10
CA ILE A 62 31.32 95.51 24.39
C ILE A 62 31.65 95.98 25.81
N ASN A 63 32.22 95.09 26.62
CA ASN A 63 32.76 95.41 27.93
C ASN A 63 34.31 95.37 27.86
N PRO A 64 34.99 96.51 27.66
CA PRO A 64 36.45 96.56 27.53
C PRO A 64 37.21 96.09 28.78
N TYR A 65 36.66 96.24 29.99
CA TYR A 65 37.33 95.79 31.22
C TYR A 65 37.08 94.32 31.54
N GLY A 66 35.88 93.83 31.20
CA GLY A 66 35.53 92.42 31.27
C GLY A 66 35.92 91.62 30.03
N LEU A 67 36.63 92.23 29.07
CA LEU A 67 37.10 91.65 27.81
C LEU A 67 36.05 90.80 27.06
N SER A 68 34.77 91.20 27.15
CA SER A 68 33.64 90.46 26.59
C SER A 68 32.88 91.29 25.56
N ALA A 69 32.31 90.59 24.58
CA ALA A 69 31.47 91.16 23.54
C ALA A 69 30.20 90.31 23.37
N ARG A 70 29.07 90.98 23.12
CA ARG A 70 27.79 90.37 22.80
C ARG A 70 27.26 90.95 21.50
N ILE A 71 26.84 90.09 20.58
CA ILE A 71 26.18 90.45 19.32
C ILE A 71 24.78 89.87 19.36
N GLY A 72 23.74 90.71 19.31
CA GLY A 72 22.34 90.32 19.34
C GLY A 72 21.64 90.53 18.00
N GLY A 73 20.73 89.61 17.64
CA GLY A 73 19.85 89.68 16.49
C GLY A 73 20.60 89.71 15.15
N PHE A 74 21.49 88.74 14.92
CA PHE A 74 22.22 88.61 13.66
C PHE A 74 21.37 87.84 12.65
N SER A 75 21.24 88.35 11.43
CA SER A 75 20.43 87.73 10.38
C SER A 75 21.01 88.00 8.99
N ILE A 76 21.14 86.96 8.19
CA ILE A 76 21.56 86.97 6.78
C ILE A 76 20.34 86.61 5.94
N LYS A 77 19.96 87.50 5.02
CA LYS A 77 18.83 87.28 4.11
C LYS A 77 19.31 87.01 2.69
N ALA A 78 18.70 86.03 2.04
CA ALA A 78 18.88 85.78 0.62
C ALA A 78 18.02 86.72 -0.24
N ASP A 79 18.29 86.73 -1.54
CA ASP A 79 17.49 87.42 -2.55
C ASP A 79 16.02 86.96 -2.47
N GLY A 80 15.13 87.89 -2.08
CA GLY A 80 13.72 87.60 -1.79
C GLY A 80 13.32 87.73 -0.31
N GLY A 81 14.24 88.12 0.58
CA GLY A 81 13.93 88.52 1.96
C GLY A 81 13.80 87.38 2.98
N ARG A 82 14.06 86.13 2.58
CA ARG A 82 14.10 84.95 3.45
C ARG A 82 15.42 84.89 4.22
N GLU A 83 15.37 84.65 5.53
CA GLU A 83 16.56 84.39 6.35
C GLU A 83 17.18 83.04 5.98
N VAL A 84 18.47 83.03 5.64
CA VAL A 84 19.26 81.80 5.32
C VAL A 84 20.17 81.37 6.45
N ALA A 85 20.66 82.32 7.25
CA ALA A 85 21.43 82.03 8.45
C ALA A 85 21.28 83.19 9.45
N GLY A 86 21.24 82.91 10.74
CA GLY A 86 21.06 83.92 11.78
C GLY A 86 21.29 83.36 13.18
N PHE A 87 21.34 84.22 14.19
CA PHE A 87 21.35 83.82 15.60
C PHE A 87 20.79 84.94 16.48
N ASP A 88 20.29 84.57 17.66
CA ASP A 88 19.70 85.52 18.60
C ASP A 88 20.77 86.24 19.41
N GLU A 89 21.77 85.51 19.92
CA GLU A 89 22.89 86.09 20.67
C GLU A 89 24.20 85.31 20.43
N LEU A 90 25.30 86.02 20.18
CA LEU A 90 26.66 85.51 20.27
C LEU A 90 27.39 86.25 21.39
N PHE A 91 27.82 85.53 22.42
CA PHE A 91 28.62 86.03 23.54
C PHE A 91 30.04 85.44 23.46
N VAL A 92 31.05 86.30 23.51
CA VAL A 92 32.47 85.93 23.51
C VAL A 92 33.16 86.62 24.67
N ASN A 93 33.89 85.86 25.48
CA ASN A 93 34.65 86.37 26.62
C ASN A 93 36.13 86.04 26.45
N LEU A 94 36.98 87.04 26.23
CA LEU A 94 38.41 86.86 26.03
C LEU A 94 39.14 86.83 27.39
N SER A 95 40.07 85.90 27.55
CA SER A 95 40.90 85.83 28.73
C SER A 95 42.02 86.85 28.68
N SER A 96 42.26 87.54 29.80
CA SER A 96 43.46 88.38 29.96
C SER A 96 44.76 87.57 29.83
N ALA A 97 44.68 86.24 30.00
CA ALA A 97 45.79 85.32 29.77
C ALA A 97 46.32 85.36 28.32
N SER A 98 45.50 85.80 27.35
CA SER A 98 45.90 85.91 25.95
C SER A 98 47.14 86.78 25.74
N ILE A 99 47.23 87.87 26.50
CA ILE A 99 48.36 88.82 26.45
C ILE A 99 49.64 88.17 26.98
N PHE A 100 49.55 87.40 28.06
CA PHE A 100 50.70 86.79 28.73
C PHE A 100 51.17 85.50 28.06
N LYS A 101 50.24 84.74 27.45
CA LYS A 101 50.54 83.48 26.74
C LYS A 101 50.91 83.69 25.26
N LEU A 102 50.79 84.92 24.75
CA LEU A 102 50.95 85.25 23.33
C LEU A 102 50.15 84.31 22.43
N ALA A 103 48.92 84.01 22.86
CA ALA A 103 48.02 83.04 22.23
C ALA A 103 46.58 83.53 22.40
N ALA A 104 45.69 83.22 21.47
CA ALA A 104 44.28 83.57 21.62
C ALA A 104 43.63 82.65 22.67
N VAL A 105 43.31 83.18 23.85
CA VAL A 105 42.66 82.44 24.95
C VAL A 105 41.28 83.03 25.19
N VAL A 106 40.24 82.23 25.00
CA VAL A 106 38.83 82.59 25.17
C VAL A 106 38.29 81.80 26.36
N ASP A 107 37.70 82.49 27.34
CA ASP A 107 37.15 81.87 28.55
C ASP A 107 35.74 81.29 28.31
N GLU A 108 34.94 81.90 27.43
CA GLU A 108 33.61 81.41 27.06
C GLU A 108 33.23 81.86 25.63
N VAL A 109 32.60 80.95 24.88
CA VAL A 109 31.91 81.25 23.62
C VAL A 109 30.52 80.65 23.68
N ARG A 110 29.48 81.47 23.68
CA ARG A 110 28.09 81.01 23.70
C ARG A 110 27.31 81.57 22.53
N LEU A 111 26.66 80.69 21.78
CA LEU A 111 25.80 81.02 20.64
C LEU A 111 24.38 80.52 20.95
N ASP A 112 23.41 81.44 21.01
CA ASP A 112 22.00 81.14 21.27
C ASP A 112 21.15 81.37 20.02
N GLY A 113 20.22 80.45 19.76
CA GLY A 113 19.22 80.56 18.71
C GLY A 113 19.78 80.53 17.29
N LEU A 114 20.88 79.81 17.04
CA LEU A 114 21.44 79.64 15.69
C LEU A 114 20.38 79.07 14.74
N ARG A 115 20.09 79.76 13.64
CA ARG A 115 19.17 79.32 12.59
C ARG A 115 19.94 79.21 11.28
N VAL A 116 19.84 78.08 10.61
CA VAL A 116 20.46 77.86 9.29
C VAL A 116 19.43 77.18 8.39
N ALA A 117 19.26 77.69 7.17
CA ALA A 117 18.43 77.10 6.13
C ALA A 117 19.27 76.90 4.86
N VAL A 118 19.37 75.65 4.41
CA VAL A 118 20.13 75.28 3.20
C VAL A 118 19.21 74.47 2.29
N ALA A 119 19.17 74.82 1.01
CA ALA A 119 18.43 74.07 0.00
C ALA A 119 19.40 73.45 -1.01
N ARG A 120 19.33 72.12 -1.17
CA ARG A 120 19.96 71.45 -2.31
C ARG A 120 19.09 71.67 -3.54
N VAL A 121 19.64 72.36 -4.54
CA VAL A 121 18.91 72.72 -5.77
C VAL A 121 19.15 71.75 -6.91
N ALA A 122 20.33 71.14 -6.97
CA ALA A 122 20.69 70.09 -7.92
C ALA A 122 21.75 69.15 -7.32
N GLU A 123 22.15 68.12 -8.05
CA GLU A 123 23.21 67.22 -7.61
C GLU A 123 24.52 67.99 -7.40
N GLY A 124 25.08 67.95 -6.19
CA GLY A 124 26.29 68.68 -5.81
C GLY A 124 26.15 70.20 -5.72
N ARG A 125 24.94 70.76 -5.88
CA ARG A 125 24.69 72.21 -5.87
C ARG A 125 23.65 72.62 -4.83
N TYR A 126 23.96 73.69 -4.10
CA TYR A 126 23.17 74.26 -3.02
C TYR A 126 22.89 75.74 -3.30
N ASP A 127 21.89 76.31 -2.62
CA ASP A 127 21.57 77.74 -2.63
C ASP A 127 22.65 78.64 -2.00
N ILE A 128 23.69 78.03 -1.41
CA ILE A 128 24.90 78.66 -0.89
C ILE A 128 26.18 78.21 -1.63
N SER A 129 26.06 77.48 -2.76
CA SER A 129 27.23 76.99 -3.50
C SER A 129 28.14 78.12 -4.02
N ASP A 130 27.59 79.30 -4.29
CA ASP A 130 28.35 80.51 -4.61
C ASP A 130 29.38 80.85 -3.52
N LEU A 131 28.96 80.80 -2.24
CA LEU A 131 29.83 81.04 -1.09
C LEU A 131 30.82 79.90 -0.88
N LEU A 132 30.34 78.66 -0.97
CA LEU A 132 31.17 77.47 -0.75
C LEU A 132 32.29 77.38 -1.79
N ASP A 133 31.99 77.61 -3.08
CA ASP A 133 32.98 77.59 -4.16
C ASP A 133 34.03 78.70 -3.98
N GLU A 134 33.65 79.85 -3.42
CA GLU A 134 34.59 80.92 -3.11
C GLU A 134 35.49 80.59 -1.90
N TRP A 135 34.91 80.06 -0.82
CA TRP A 135 35.65 79.71 0.39
C TRP A 135 36.57 78.49 0.22
N MET A 136 36.22 77.55 -0.65
CA MET A 136 37.01 76.34 -0.91
C MET A 136 38.10 76.52 -1.97
N LYS A 137 38.26 77.72 -2.56
CA LYS A 137 39.39 77.98 -3.46
C LYS A 137 40.71 77.83 -2.67
N PRO A 138 41.62 76.93 -3.08
CA PRO A 138 42.90 76.79 -2.41
C PRO A 138 43.66 78.11 -2.45
N LYS A 139 44.11 78.57 -1.29
CA LYS A 139 44.99 79.73 -1.16
C LYS A 139 46.41 79.22 -1.09
N ASP A 140 47.26 79.66 -2.01
CA ASP A 140 48.70 79.37 -2.00
C ASP A 140 49.38 80.24 -0.92
N GLU A 141 49.29 79.82 0.34
CA GLU A 141 50.03 80.41 1.46
C GLU A 141 51.02 79.39 2.05
N PRO A 142 52.25 79.82 2.45
CA PRO A 142 53.24 78.94 3.05
C PRO A 142 52.76 78.44 4.44
N ASP A 143 53.11 77.19 4.77
CA ASP A 143 52.74 76.53 6.03
C ASP A 143 53.40 77.23 7.23
N THR A 144 52.72 78.25 7.74
CA THR A 144 53.06 78.92 8.99
C THR A 144 52.43 78.09 10.11
N GLY A 145 53.26 77.32 10.82
CA GLY A 145 52.82 76.25 11.73
C GLY A 145 51.68 76.60 12.69
N THR A 146 51.06 75.57 13.26
CA THR A 146 49.75 75.64 13.95
C THR A 146 49.61 76.84 14.89
N PRO A 147 48.59 77.71 14.68
CA PRO A 147 48.36 78.85 15.55
C PRO A 147 48.07 78.40 16.99
N ARG A 148 48.63 79.14 17.96
CA ARG A 148 48.45 78.87 19.40
C ARG A 148 47.15 79.49 19.89
N PHE A 149 46.19 78.67 20.33
CA PHE A 149 44.91 79.12 20.85
C PHE A 149 44.33 78.16 21.91
N SER A 150 43.39 78.66 22.71
CA SER A 150 42.55 77.89 23.63
C SER A 150 41.19 78.56 23.73
N VAL A 151 40.12 77.81 23.47
CA VAL A 151 38.73 78.27 23.61
C VAL A 151 38.06 77.38 24.65
N ASN A 152 37.65 77.96 25.76
CA ASN A 152 36.97 77.26 26.85
C ASN A 152 35.47 77.54 26.81
N ASN A 153 34.69 76.63 27.40
CA ASN A 153 33.24 76.71 27.57
C ASN A 153 32.50 77.13 26.29
N ILE A 154 32.58 76.28 25.26
CA ILE A 154 31.89 76.50 23.98
C ILE A 154 30.48 75.94 24.11
N GLN A 155 29.48 76.79 23.92
CA GLN A 155 28.07 76.43 24.04
C GLN A 155 27.28 76.88 22.80
N LEU A 156 26.50 75.96 22.23
CA LEU A 156 25.41 76.25 21.30
C LEU A 156 24.11 75.89 22.02
N ILE A 157 23.16 76.80 22.04
CA ILE A 157 21.87 76.61 22.72
C ILE A 157 20.75 76.89 21.71
N ASN A 158 19.72 76.03 21.69
CA ASN A 158 18.51 76.21 20.89
C ASN A 158 18.75 76.42 19.37
N GLY A 159 19.75 75.73 18.79
CA GLY A 159 20.01 75.80 17.36
C GLY A 159 18.94 75.09 16.51
N LYS A 160 18.77 75.52 15.26
CA LYS A 160 17.86 74.96 14.27
C LYS A 160 18.48 74.99 12.88
N ILE A 161 18.50 73.83 12.23
CA ILE A 161 18.92 73.67 10.83
C ILE A 161 17.73 73.13 10.03
N VAL A 162 17.42 73.75 8.90
CA VAL A 162 16.44 73.26 7.92
C VAL A 162 17.17 72.97 6.62
N PHE A 163 17.09 71.72 6.16
CA PHE A 163 17.70 71.27 4.92
C PHE A 163 16.61 70.86 3.92
N ASP A 164 16.43 71.61 2.84
CA ASP A 164 15.46 71.34 1.78
C ASP A 164 16.14 70.63 0.60
N ASP A 165 15.99 69.30 0.50
CA ASP A 165 16.49 68.49 -0.59
C ASP A 165 15.45 68.44 -1.73
N LYS A 166 15.48 69.44 -2.60
CA LYS A 166 14.54 69.56 -3.72
C LYS A 166 14.63 68.39 -4.71
N PRO A 167 15.82 67.90 -5.11
CA PRO A 167 15.93 66.70 -5.95
C PRO A 167 15.21 65.47 -5.39
N LYS A 168 15.14 65.34 -4.05
CA LYS A 168 14.48 64.22 -3.37
C LYS A 168 13.07 64.56 -2.86
N GLY A 169 12.63 65.80 -3.01
CA GLY A 169 11.32 66.28 -2.53
C GLY A 169 11.15 66.12 -1.01
N LYS A 170 12.24 66.25 -0.23
CA LYS A 170 12.25 66.05 1.22
C LYS A 170 12.87 67.24 1.94
N VAL A 171 12.25 67.63 3.05
CA VAL A 171 12.77 68.64 3.97
C VAL A 171 13.15 67.97 5.28
N HIS A 172 14.39 68.15 5.70
CA HIS A 172 14.90 67.71 6.99
C HIS A 172 14.97 68.91 7.94
N THR A 173 14.49 68.75 9.17
CA THR A 173 14.59 69.75 10.22
C THR A 173 15.32 69.16 11.41
N ILE A 174 16.42 69.80 11.80
CA ILE A 174 17.16 69.48 13.02
C ILE A 174 16.93 70.67 13.97
N GLY A 175 16.05 70.52 14.95
CA GLY A 175 15.73 71.55 15.94
C GLY A 175 16.39 71.27 17.29
N GLU A 176 16.26 72.21 18.22
CA GLU A 176 16.70 72.06 19.62
C GLU A 176 18.17 71.61 19.73
N ILE A 177 19.03 72.11 18.83
CA ILE A 177 20.46 71.76 18.81
C ILE A 177 21.13 72.42 20.00
N ASN A 178 21.58 71.60 20.95
CA ASN A 178 22.39 72.03 22.07
C ASN A 178 23.75 71.33 22.00
N LEU A 179 24.85 72.08 22.04
CA LEU A 179 26.22 71.56 22.07
C LEU A 179 26.95 72.22 23.24
N ALA A 180 27.61 71.43 24.08
CA ALA A 180 28.53 71.93 25.09
C ALA A 180 29.87 71.23 24.94
N LEU A 181 30.92 71.99 24.66
CA LEU A 181 32.30 71.52 24.60
C LEU A 181 33.12 72.23 25.68
N PRO A 182 33.77 71.49 26.61
CA PRO A 182 34.50 72.11 27.72
C PRO A 182 35.66 73.01 27.28
N PHE A 183 36.48 72.57 26.33
CA PHE A 183 37.48 73.42 25.67
C PHE A 183 38.04 72.78 24.38
N VAL A 184 38.61 73.62 23.51
CA VAL A 184 39.44 73.25 22.34
C VAL A 184 40.74 74.05 22.42
N SER A 185 41.90 73.40 22.43
CA SER A 185 43.18 74.07 22.66
C SER A 185 44.32 73.43 21.85
N SER A 186 45.17 74.27 21.24
CA SER A 186 46.47 73.88 20.68
C SER A 186 47.65 74.19 21.62
N LEU A 187 47.38 74.72 22.81
CA LEU A 187 48.37 74.90 23.87
C LEU A 187 48.66 73.56 24.56
N PRO A 188 49.94 73.22 24.83
CA PRO A 188 50.29 72.08 25.69
C PRO A 188 49.81 72.38 27.12
N TYR A 189 48.65 71.84 27.49
CA TYR A 189 48.02 71.97 28.80
C TYR A 189 47.79 70.57 29.39
N HIS A 190 47.84 70.44 30.72
CA HIS A 190 47.88 69.18 31.48
C HIS A 190 47.16 68.00 30.81
N THR A 191 47.93 66.96 30.46
CA THR A 191 47.57 65.80 29.62
C THR A 191 46.60 64.79 30.25
N GLU A 192 46.00 65.12 31.40
CA GLU A 192 45.14 64.21 32.18
C GLU A 192 43.73 64.78 32.50
N ILE A 193 43.32 65.90 31.89
CA ILE A 193 42.00 66.51 32.18
C ILE A 193 40.88 65.71 31.49
N LEU A 194 39.90 65.25 32.27
CA LEU A 194 38.66 64.67 31.78
C LEU A 194 37.72 65.77 31.27
N VAL A 195 37.25 65.65 30.03
CA VAL A 195 36.25 66.55 29.45
C VAL A 195 34.93 65.82 29.20
N ASN A 196 33.80 66.47 29.49
CA ASN A 196 32.46 65.91 29.27
C ASN A 196 31.73 66.65 28.14
N PRO A 197 32.00 66.34 26.85
CA PRO A 197 31.22 66.90 25.75
C PRO A 197 29.78 66.38 25.76
N SER A 198 28.82 67.25 25.42
CA SER A 198 27.43 66.84 25.21
C SER A 198 26.83 67.51 23.98
N PHE A 199 26.04 66.75 23.22
CA PHE A 199 25.24 67.23 22.11
C PHE A 199 23.82 66.66 22.22
N SER A 200 22.80 67.46 21.97
CA SER A 200 21.43 66.99 21.81
C SER A 200 20.76 67.74 20.66
N ALA A 201 19.87 67.06 19.96
CA ALA A 201 19.09 67.66 18.88
C ALA A 201 17.81 66.85 18.65
N ASN A 202 16.81 67.47 18.03
CA ASN A 202 15.60 66.82 17.57
C ASN A 202 15.63 66.74 16.03
N ILE A 203 15.90 65.55 15.49
CA ILE A 203 16.03 65.30 14.04
C ILE A 203 14.68 64.80 13.52
N ASN A 204 13.98 65.62 12.72
CA ASN A 204 12.68 65.28 12.13
C ASN A 204 11.63 64.79 13.15
N GLY A 205 11.66 65.27 14.40
CA GLY A 205 10.78 64.81 15.47
C GLY A 205 11.37 63.68 16.33
N SER A 206 12.56 63.18 16.00
CA SER A 206 13.27 62.11 16.70
C SER A 206 14.40 62.68 17.58
N PRO A 207 14.31 62.59 18.92
CA PRO A 207 15.36 63.04 19.82
C PRO A 207 16.68 62.24 19.63
N LEU A 208 17.80 62.95 19.56
CA LEU A 208 19.16 62.41 19.58
C LEU A 208 19.92 63.07 20.72
N ALA A 209 20.55 62.27 21.58
CA ALA A 209 21.47 62.73 22.61
C ALA A 209 22.80 61.99 22.50
N LEU A 210 23.89 62.75 22.50
CA LEU A 210 25.27 62.28 22.52
C LEU A 210 25.95 62.85 23.76
N THR A 211 26.40 62.00 24.67
CA THR A 211 27.18 62.44 25.85
C THR A 211 28.49 61.69 25.88
N GLY A 212 29.58 62.32 26.30
CA GLY A 212 30.86 61.63 26.31
C GLY A 212 31.75 62.04 27.46
N ASP A 213 32.78 61.24 27.67
CA ASP A 213 33.88 61.45 28.61
C ASP A 213 35.17 61.24 27.82
N SER A 214 36.07 62.23 27.73
CA SER A 214 37.28 62.09 26.92
C SER A 214 38.51 62.62 27.64
N LYS A 215 39.65 61.98 27.39
CA LYS A 215 41.00 62.45 27.72
C LYS A 215 41.77 62.68 26.40
N PRO A 216 41.41 63.70 25.61
CA PRO A 216 41.87 63.83 24.22
C PRO A 216 43.37 64.08 24.06
N PHE A 217 44.07 64.41 25.16
CA PHE A 217 45.51 64.73 25.17
C PHE A 217 46.35 63.75 26.02
N SER A 218 45.78 62.64 26.50
CA SER A 218 46.56 61.56 27.13
C SER A 218 47.21 60.67 26.07
N GLU A 219 48.25 59.92 26.44
CA GLU A 219 48.91 58.95 25.54
C GLU A 219 47.95 57.87 25.01
N THR A 220 46.93 57.51 25.79
CA THR A 220 45.93 56.49 25.42
C THR A 220 44.71 57.04 24.69
N ARG A 221 44.55 58.38 24.63
CA ARG A 221 43.41 59.09 24.02
C ARG A 221 42.03 58.50 24.33
N GLU A 222 41.87 58.01 25.56
CA GLU A 222 40.67 57.30 26.00
C GLU A 222 39.43 58.21 25.88
N SER A 223 38.43 57.76 25.13
CA SER A 223 37.18 58.49 24.90
C SER A 223 35.98 57.55 24.96
N GLN A 224 34.96 57.93 25.72
CA GLN A 224 33.67 57.27 25.79
C GLN A 224 32.61 58.18 25.19
N LEU A 225 31.69 57.60 24.41
CA LEU A 225 30.55 58.29 23.81
C LEU A 225 29.30 57.42 24.01
N ASN A 226 28.31 57.94 24.71
CA ASN A 226 26.97 57.38 24.78
C ASN A 226 26.11 58.07 23.70
N LEU A 227 25.44 57.27 22.88
CA LEU A 227 24.53 57.68 21.82
C LEU A 227 23.14 57.12 22.13
N ASP A 228 22.18 58.02 22.26
CA ASP A 228 20.77 57.72 22.51
C ASP A 228 19.94 58.34 21.37
N LEU A 229 19.16 57.52 20.67
CA LEU A 229 18.27 57.91 19.59
C LEU A 229 16.88 57.33 19.87
N ASP A 230 15.87 58.19 19.97
CA ASP A 230 14.47 57.81 20.25
C ASP A 230 13.61 57.93 18.98
N ARG A 231 12.96 56.83 18.59
CA ARG A 231 11.93 56.72 17.53
C ARG A 231 12.29 57.37 16.19
N PHE A 232 13.50 57.14 15.70
CA PHE A 232 13.90 57.62 14.38
C PHE A 232 13.10 56.97 13.25
N ASP A 233 12.38 57.77 12.45
CA ASP A 233 11.56 57.29 11.33
C ASP A 233 12.42 56.84 10.13
N LEU A 234 12.52 55.52 9.95
CA LEU A 234 13.28 54.91 8.86
C LEU A 234 12.61 55.13 7.49
N ALA A 235 11.28 55.28 7.42
CA ALA A 235 10.59 55.51 6.15
C ALA A 235 10.97 56.88 5.53
N GLY A 236 11.39 57.82 6.36
CA GLY A 236 11.99 59.09 5.93
C GLY A 236 13.21 58.93 5.01
N LEU A 237 13.92 57.79 5.11
CA LEU A 237 15.11 57.51 4.29
C LEU A 237 14.80 56.90 2.91
N GLN A 238 13.55 56.52 2.62
CA GLN A 238 13.20 55.86 1.36
C GLN A 238 13.64 56.61 0.09
N PRO A 239 13.54 57.96 -0.02
CA PRO A 239 14.01 58.70 -1.19
C PRO A 239 15.53 58.65 -1.43
N TYR A 240 16.28 58.27 -0.39
CA TYR A 240 17.75 58.17 -0.40
C TYR A 240 18.24 56.76 -0.77
N LEU A 241 17.36 55.75 -0.76
CA LEU A 241 17.70 54.40 -1.22
C LEU A 241 17.81 54.38 -2.76
N PRO A 242 18.79 53.64 -3.33
CA PRO A 242 18.91 53.48 -4.79
C PRO A 242 17.63 52.90 -5.42
N ASP A 243 17.17 53.48 -6.53
CA ASP A 243 16.00 52.99 -7.26
C ASP A 243 16.19 51.61 -7.89
N SER A 244 17.44 51.14 -8.01
CA SER A 244 17.79 49.79 -8.45
C SER A 244 17.47 48.71 -7.41
N LEU A 245 17.23 49.08 -6.14
CA LEU A 245 16.88 48.11 -5.12
C LEU A 245 15.48 47.54 -5.40
N PRO A 246 15.33 46.20 -5.41
CA PRO A 246 14.05 45.54 -5.68
C PRO A 246 13.05 45.62 -4.50
N ILE A 247 13.31 46.49 -3.52
CA ILE A 247 12.55 46.62 -2.26
C ILE A 247 12.22 48.08 -1.96
N ARG A 248 11.12 48.30 -1.26
CA ARG A 248 10.66 49.60 -0.75
C ARG A 248 10.37 49.47 0.75
N LEU A 249 10.92 50.38 1.54
CA LEU A 249 10.69 50.58 2.97
C LEU A 249 9.46 51.45 3.17
N LYS A 250 8.38 50.85 3.68
CA LYS A 250 7.10 51.56 3.91
C LYS A 250 6.97 52.15 5.31
N SER A 251 7.50 51.48 6.33
CA SER A 251 7.46 51.92 7.73
C SER A 251 8.59 51.28 8.53
N GLY A 252 8.93 51.91 9.66
CA GLY A 252 9.82 51.38 10.68
C GLY A 252 10.36 52.51 11.56
N THR A 253 10.47 52.28 12.86
CA THR A 253 11.13 53.19 13.80
C THR A 253 12.37 52.54 14.38
N LEU A 254 13.44 53.33 14.55
CA LEU A 254 14.71 52.90 15.12
C LEU A 254 14.94 53.61 16.46
N ASP A 255 15.19 52.82 17.49
CA ASP A 255 15.66 53.28 18.80
C ASP A 255 17.05 52.70 19.04
N SER A 256 17.97 53.45 19.67
CA SER A 256 19.29 52.94 19.99
C SER A 256 19.86 53.55 21.27
N GLU A 257 20.41 52.69 22.12
CA GLU A 257 21.18 53.08 23.31
C GLU A 257 22.57 52.45 23.19
N LEU A 258 23.52 53.18 22.63
CA LEU A 258 24.87 52.69 22.32
C LEU A 258 25.92 53.41 23.16
N LYS A 259 26.91 52.66 23.65
CA LYS A 259 28.10 53.20 24.31
C LYS A 259 29.32 52.75 23.52
N ALA A 260 30.01 53.72 22.92
CA ALA A 260 31.26 53.53 22.21
C ALA A 260 32.44 53.93 23.10
N MET A 261 33.44 53.06 23.20
CA MET A 261 34.70 53.31 23.89
C MET A 261 35.84 53.24 22.87
N PHE A 262 36.56 54.34 22.73
CA PHE A 262 37.75 54.47 21.91
C PHE A 262 38.98 54.54 22.81
N LYS A 263 40.03 53.78 22.47
CA LYS A 263 41.34 53.88 23.12
C LYS A 263 42.45 53.50 22.15
N GLU A 264 43.60 54.15 22.33
CA GLU A 264 44.87 53.77 21.73
C GLU A 264 45.55 52.75 22.66
N VAL A 265 45.74 51.53 22.16
CA VAL A 265 46.22 50.38 22.94
C VAL A 265 47.76 50.29 22.91
N SER A 266 48.36 50.71 21.79
CA SER A 266 49.80 50.86 21.58
C SER A 266 50.02 51.82 20.40
N ASP A 267 51.25 52.28 20.16
CA ASP A 267 51.61 53.26 19.12
C ASP A 267 50.91 52.98 17.76
N ASN A 268 49.92 53.80 17.40
CA ASN A 268 49.05 53.66 16.21
C ASN A 268 48.12 52.43 16.11
N VAL A 269 47.82 51.75 17.24
CA VAL A 269 46.83 50.66 17.32
C VAL A 269 45.61 51.14 18.09
N TYR A 270 44.51 51.33 17.37
CA TYR A 270 43.25 51.81 17.92
C TYR A 270 42.29 50.64 18.17
N SER A 271 41.54 50.69 19.26
CA SER A 271 40.38 49.83 19.48
C SER A 271 39.13 50.68 19.68
N VAL A 272 38.05 50.31 18.99
CA VAL A 272 36.71 50.83 19.24
C VAL A 272 35.89 49.67 19.78
N SER A 273 35.28 49.84 20.94
CA SER A 273 34.36 48.86 21.51
C SER A 273 32.98 49.51 21.61
N VAL A 274 32.00 48.95 20.92
CA VAL A 274 30.60 49.40 20.97
C VAL A 274 29.76 48.36 21.69
N VAL A 275 29.03 48.79 22.72
CA VAL A 275 28.09 47.97 23.50
C VAL A 275 26.75 48.67 23.59
N GLY A 276 25.66 47.95 23.82
CA GLY A 276 24.34 48.56 23.99
C GLY A 276 23.23 47.82 23.24
N ALA A 277 22.12 48.49 22.98
CA ALA A 277 20.96 47.90 22.34
C ALA A 277 20.46 48.73 21.15
N VAL A 278 19.91 48.03 20.16
CA VAL A 278 19.23 48.61 19.01
C VAL A 278 17.87 47.96 18.87
N HIS A 279 16.83 48.77 18.70
CA HIS A 279 15.45 48.31 18.56
C HIS A 279 14.86 48.83 17.24
N VAL A 280 14.27 47.93 16.44
CA VAL A 280 13.54 48.29 15.22
C VAL A 280 12.10 47.84 15.35
N SER A 281 11.17 48.78 15.38
CA SER A 281 9.74 48.51 15.56
C SER A 281 8.94 48.79 14.29
N GLY A 282 7.93 47.95 14.00
CA GLY A 282 6.97 48.15 12.91
C GLY A 282 7.58 48.20 11.51
N LEU A 283 8.64 47.43 11.25
CA LEU A 283 9.26 47.41 9.91
C LEU A 283 8.32 46.75 8.91
N ALA A 284 8.12 47.39 7.75
CA ALA A 284 7.43 46.79 6.61
C ALA A 284 8.19 47.05 5.31
N LEU A 285 8.62 45.97 4.65
CA LEU A 285 9.26 45.98 3.35
C LEU A 285 8.31 45.38 2.29
N THR A 286 8.19 46.06 1.17
CA THR A 286 7.48 45.58 -0.01
C THR A 286 8.42 45.45 -1.20
N GLU A 287 8.04 44.66 -2.19
CA GLU A 287 8.68 44.72 -3.50
C GLU A 287 8.40 46.08 -4.17
N THR A 288 9.17 46.43 -5.21
CA THR A 288 8.95 47.66 -6.00
C THR A 288 7.54 47.73 -6.61
N GLU A 289 6.91 46.58 -6.87
CA GLU A 289 5.54 46.44 -7.38
C GLU A 289 4.46 46.60 -6.28
N GLY A 290 4.87 46.81 -5.02
CA GLY A 290 3.97 47.07 -3.88
C GLY A 290 3.51 45.83 -3.12
N GLN A 291 3.88 44.63 -3.56
CA GLN A 291 3.58 43.37 -2.89
C GLN A 291 4.34 43.26 -1.55
N PRO A 292 3.69 42.85 -0.44
CA PRO A 292 4.39 42.58 0.83
C PRO A 292 5.52 41.57 0.64
N LEU A 293 6.67 41.79 1.29
CA LEU A 293 7.81 40.88 1.24
C LEU A 293 8.15 40.35 2.64
N VAL A 294 8.50 41.26 3.54
CA VAL A 294 8.85 40.95 4.93
C VAL A 294 8.50 42.13 5.83
N GLY A 295 8.00 41.85 7.02
CA GLY A 295 7.82 42.82 8.08
C GLY A 295 7.95 42.19 9.45
N TRP A 296 8.02 43.01 10.49
CA TRP A 296 8.01 42.55 11.88
C TRP A 296 7.48 43.60 12.83
N LYS A 297 7.00 43.17 14.00
CA LYS A 297 6.53 44.07 15.05
C LYS A 297 7.70 44.71 15.80
N ARG A 298 8.68 43.89 16.18
CA ARG A 298 9.84 44.35 16.95
C ARG A 298 11.06 43.46 16.71
N LEU A 299 12.22 44.07 16.52
CA LEU A 299 13.53 43.43 16.47
C LEU A 299 14.43 44.09 17.51
N ASP A 300 14.87 43.34 18.50
CA ASP A 300 15.81 43.76 19.54
C ASP A 300 17.18 43.12 19.28
N ILE A 301 18.24 43.94 19.23
CA ILE A 301 19.62 43.50 19.07
C ILE A 301 20.42 44.03 20.26
N ASP A 302 20.81 43.13 21.16
CA ASP A 302 21.65 43.43 22.33
C ASP A 302 23.11 43.14 21.95
N ILE A 303 23.92 44.19 21.76
CA ILE A 303 25.33 44.12 21.38
C ILE A 303 26.18 43.96 22.64
N ASP A 304 26.92 42.84 22.72
CA ASP A 304 27.84 42.57 23.84
C ASP A 304 29.14 43.36 23.66
N ASN A 305 29.73 43.26 22.47
CA ASN A 305 30.91 44.03 22.07
C ASN A 305 31.10 43.99 20.55
N ALA A 306 31.09 45.14 19.89
CA ALA A 306 31.47 45.27 18.48
C ALA A 306 32.75 46.11 18.34
N ASP A 307 33.80 45.50 17.79
CA ASP A 307 35.05 46.14 17.39
C ASP A 307 35.22 46.11 15.87
N PRO A 308 34.68 47.12 15.17
CA PRO A 308 34.74 47.17 13.71
C PRO A 308 36.14 47.41 13.18
N ILE A 309 37.06 47.98 13.98
CA ILE A 309 38.46 48.19 13.57
C ILE A 309 39.18 46.84 13.49
N ASN A 310 38.91 45.94 14.45
CA ASN A 310 39.56 44.64 14.54
C ASN A 310 38.76 43.48 13.91
N SER A 311 37.67 43.79 13.20
CA SER A 311 36.75 42.81 12.58
C SER A 311 36.21 41.76 13.58
N ASN A 312 35.78 42.20 14.76
CA ASN A 312 35.23 41.31 15.79
C ASN A 312 33.86 41.80 16.28
N VAL A 313 32.83 40.96 16.24
CA VAL A 313 31.46 41.34 16.65
C VAL A 313 30.83 40.25 17.51
N ALA A 314 30.56 40.57 18.78
CA ALA A 314 29.82 39.73 19.71
C ALA A 314 28.43 40.35 19.99
N VAL A 315 27.38 39.60 19.66
CA VAL A 315 25.98 39.96 19.94
C VAL A 315 25.50 39.06 21.07
N LYS A 316 24.98 39.67 22.14
CA LYS A 316 24.46 38.95 23.30
C LYS A 316 23.16 38.23 22.94
N ARG A 317 22.22 38.94 22.30
CA ARG A 317 20.90 38.42 21.98
C ARG A 317 20.31 39.12 20.75
N VAL A 318 19.62 38.37 19.92
CA VAL A 318 18.74 38.88 18.85
C VAL A 318 17.34 38.32 19.10
N ALA A 319 16.37 39.20 19.37
CA ALA A 319 14.98 38.81 19.57
C ALA A 319 14.08 39.45 18.51
N LEU A 320 13.33 38.63 17.78
CA LEU A 320 12.43 39.04 16.70
C LEU A 320 11.00 38.62 17.06
N ASP A 321 10.10 39.59 17.22
CA ASP A 321 8.67 39.36 17.45
C ASP A 321 7.83 39.73 16.24
N GLY A 322 6.89 38.85 15.90
CA GLY A 322 5.85 39.13 14.91
C GLY A 322 6.36 39.23 13.48
N LEU A 323 7.37 38.45 13.11
CA LEU A 323 7.85 38.32 11.72
C LEU A 323 6.68 37.93 10.81
N ASP A 324 6.42 38.68 9.73
CA ASP A 324 5.44 38.36 8.68
C ASP A 324 6.18 38.30 7.34
N VAL A 325 6.24 37.11 6.72
CA VAL A 325 6.93 36.87 5.45
C VAL A 325 5.94 36.38 4.41
N ALA A 326 5.94 37.01 3.24
CA ALA A 326 5.17 36.54 2.09
C ALA A 326 6.05 35.73 1.14
N MET A 327 5.73 34.45 0.98
CA MET A 327 6.42 33.52 0.10
C MET A 327 5.46 33.09 -1.02
N ALA A 328 5.85 33.33 -2.26
CA ALA A 328 5.03 33.09 -3.43
C ALA A 328 5.82 32.44 -4.57
N VAL A 329 5.28 31.36 -5.14
CA VAL A 329 5.79 30.71 -6.35
C VAL A 329 4.78 30.87 -7.47
N THR A 330 5.21 31.46 -8.58
CA THR A 330 4.35 31.72 -9.75
C THR A 330 4.10 30.44 -10.57
N LYS A 331 3.15 30.51 -11.52
CA LYS A 331 2.90 29.42 -12.49
C LYS A 331 4.14 29.01 -13.30
N ASP A 332 5.05 29.95 -13.55
CA ASP A 332 6.30 29.71 -14.26
C ASP A 332 7.41 29.12 -13.36
N GLY A 333 7.10 28.90 -12.07
CA GLY A 333 8.04 28.38 -11.08
C GLY A 333 9.02 29.41 -10.55
N GLU A 334 8.75 30.71 -10.69
CA GLU A 334 9.60 31.76 -10.11
C GLU A 334 9.22 31.98 -8.65
N PHE A 335 10.21 31.84 -7.75
CA PHE A 335 10.03 32.10 -6.32
C PHE A 335 10.39 33.55 -6.00
N ASN A 336 9.46 34.30 -5.42
CA ASN A 336 9.60 35.73 -5.19
C ASN A 336 10.86 36.09 -4.37
N VAL A 337 11.17 35.33 -3.30
CA VAL A 337 12.35 35.58 -2.46
C VAL A 337 13.64 35.40 -3.25
N LEU A 338 13.77 34.32 -4.05
CA LEU A 338 14.96 34.10 -4.88
C LEU A 338 15.09 35.19 -5.96
N ARG A 339 13.99 35.64 -6.55
CA ARG A 339 13.98 36.76 -7.50
C ARG A 339 14.53 38.05 -6.89
N VAL A 340 14.16 38.34 -5.64
CA VAL A 340 14.68 39.51 -4.90
C VAL A 340 16.18 39.35 -4.63
N VAL A 341 16.61 38.19 -4.13
CA VAL A 341 18.03 37.88 -3.85
C VAL A 341 18.88 37.96 -5.11
N ASP A 342 18.41 37.41 -6.24
CA ASP A 342 19.12 37.46 -7.52
C ASP A 342 19.27 38.89 -8.04
N ARG A 343 18.26 39.75 -7.83
CA ARG A 343 18.33 41.18 -8.20
C ARG A 343 19.27 41.96 -7.29
N LEU A 344 19.31 41.64 -5.99
CA LEU A 344 20.25 42.25 -5.04
C LEU A 344 21.71 41.82 -5.31
N SER A 345 21.90 40.60 -5.83
CA SER A 345 23.22 40.02 -6.11
C SER A 345 23.80 40.47 -7.45
N LYS A 346 22.99 41.04 -8.34
CA LYS A 346 23.47 41.64 -9.59
C LYS A 346 24.09 43.00 -9.27
N PRO A 347 25.39 43.22 -9.57
CA PRO A 347 26.00 44.52 -9.33
C PRO A 347 25.23 45.57 -10.14
N ALA A 348 24.85 46.67 -9.47
CA ALA A 348 24.54 47.90 -10.19
C ALA A 348 25.77 48.22 -11.03
N SER A 349 25.59 48.39 -12.35
CA SER A 349 26.69 48.59 -13.30
C SER A 349 27.62 49.70 -12.80
N ALA A 350 28.75 49.30 -12.23
CA ALA A 350 29.84 50.15 -11.79
C ALA A 350 31.14 49.50 -12.26
N ALA A 351 32.06 50.34 -12.74
CA ALA A 351 33.34 49.92 -13.28
C ALA A 351 34.11 49.02 -12.29
N PRO A 352 34.99 48.12 -12.77
CA PRO A 352 35.72 47.21 -11.89
C PRO A 352 36.67 48.01 -11.01
N GLU A 353 36.33 48.18 -9.74
CA GLU A 353 37.28 48.64 -8.74
C GLU A 353 38.30 47.54 -8.44
N PRO A 354 39.57 47.91 -8.17
CA PRO A 354 40.61 46.95 -7.83
C PRO A 354 40.24 46.16 -6.58
N LYS A 355 40.42 44.83 -6.63
CA LYS A 355 40.22 43.94 -5.48
C LYS A 355 41.02 44.49 -4.29
N PRO A 356 40.37 44.83 -3.16
CA PRO A 356 41.09 45.26 -1.97
C PRO A 356 42.00 44.13 -1.46
N ALA A 357 43.13 44.53 -0.88
CA ALA A 357 44.06 43.64 -0.19
C ALA A 357 43.32 42.79 0.87
N THR A 358 43.78 41.56 1.08
CA THR A 358 43.22 40.55 1.99
C THR A 358 42.86 41.12 3.36
N ALA A 359 41.59 41.51 3.54
CA ALA A 359 41.04 41.96 4.80
C ALA A 359 40.95 40.77 5.78
N LYS A 360 41.23 41.03 7.06
CA LYS A 360 41.12 40.04 8.13
C LYS A 360 39.67 39.52 8.19
N PRO A 361 39.45 38.18 8.29
CA PRO A 361 38.10 37.63 8.33
C PRO A 361 37.34 38.11 9.57
N LEU A 362 36.05 38.42 9.40
CA LEU A 362 35.15 38.84 10.47
C LEU A 362 34.96 37.69 11.48
N ALA A 363 35.45 37.87 12.71
CA ALA A 363 35.13 37.00 13.83
C ALA A 363 33.79 37.45 14.42
N TRP A 364 32.88 36.51 14.67
CA TRP A 364 31.58 36.85 15.25
C TRP A 364 31.05 35.78 16.21
N SER A 365 30.25 36.21 17.18
CA SER A 365 29.47 35.32 18.05
C SER A 365 28.09 35.90 18.33
N LEU A 366 27.11 35.01 18.48
CA LEU A 366 25.73 35.28 18.84
C LEU A 366 25.42 34.45 20.08
N GLY A 367 25.02 35.08 21.19
CA GLY A 367 24.69 34.39 22.43
C GLY A 367 23.35 33.67 22.39
N GLU A 368 22.32 34.34 21.88
CA GLU A 368 20.96 33.80 21.75
C GLU A 368 20.25 34.42 20.54
N PHE A 369 19.46 33.62 19.81
CA PHE A 369 18.47 34.08 18.85
C PHE A 369 17.09 33.56 19.24
N ALA A 370 16.11 34.46 19.31
CA ALA A 370 14.72 34.13 19.58
C ALA A 370 13.81 34.73 18.51
N LEU A 371 12.97 33.91 17.87
CA LEU A 371 11.86 34.30 17.03
C LEU A 371 10.56 33.91 17.75
N THR A 372 9.62 34.86 17.87
CA THR A 372 8.31 34.62 18.45
C THR A 372 7.20 35.18 17.56
N ASN A 373 6.02 34.55 17.60
CA ASN A 373 4.84 34.97 16.86
C ASN A 373 5.04 35.13 15.34
N GLY A 374 5.93 34.33 14.73
CA GLY A 374 6.17 34.42 13.30
C GLY A 374 5.00 33.89 12.46
N LEU A 375 4.80 34.51 11.30
CA LEU A 375 3.80 34.21 10.28
C LEU A 375 4.50 34.11 8.92
N ILE A 376 4.29 33.00 8.23
CA ILE A 376 4.70 32.82 6.84
C ILE A 376 3.43 32.63 6.02
N ARG A 377 3.18 33.54 5.08
CA ARG A 377 2.09 33.43 4.11
C ARG A 377 2.64 32.70 2.89
N TRP A 378 2.00 31.59 2.53
CA TRP A 378 2.44 30.73 1.45
C TRP A 378 1.43 30.76 0.30
N GLN A 379 1.92 30.98 -0.92
CA GLN A 379 1.14 30.86 -2.15
C GLN A 379 1.97 30.13 -3.23
N ASP A 380 1.47 29.02 -3.73
CA ASP A 380 2.10 28.25 -4.79
C ASP A 380 1.13 28.01 -5.94
N GLU A 381 1.43 28.58 -7.10
CA GLU A 381 0.69 28.43 -8.35
C GLU A 381 1.43 27.55 -9.37
N SER A 382 2.58 26.99 -9.01
CA SER A 382 3.41 26.18 -9.92
C SER A 382 2.85 24.79 -10.22
N THR A 383 1.82 24.38 -9.49
CA THR A 383 1.16 23.08 -9.61
C THR A 383 -0.26 23.22 -10.19
N PRO A 384 -0.85 22.18 -10.80
CA PRO A 384 -2.18 22.27 -11.42
C PRO A 384 -3.30 22.75 -10.48
N THR A 385 -3.10 22.57 -9.17
CA THR A 385 -4.03 23.03 -8.14
C THR A 385 -3.30 23.96 -7.18
N PRO A 386 -3.55 25.28 -7.25
CA PRO A 386 -2.88 26.24 -6.39
C PRO A 386 -3.00 25.89 -4.91
N VAL A 387 -1.92 26.07 -4.16
CA VAL A 387 -1.88 25.85 -2.70
C VAL A 387 -1.62 27.20 -2.05
N ALA A 388 -2.57 27.67 -1.25
CA ALA A 388 -2.42 28.88 -0.45
C ALA A 388 -2.73 28.56 1.01
N GLY A 389 -2.02 29.22 1.92
CA GLY A 389 -2.19 29.03 3.35
C GLY A 389 -1.14 29.75 4.16
N GLU A 390 -1.03 29.40 5.43
CA GLU A 390 -0.19 30.09 6.39
C GLU A 390 0.54 29.10 7.31
N VAL A 391 1.78 29.44 7.67
CA VAL A 391 2.49 28.86 8.80
C VAL A 391 2.47 29.89 9.93
N ARG A 392 1.79 29.59 11.02
CA ARG A 392 1.52 30.53 12.13
C ARG A 392 2.28 30.15 13.38
N HIS A 393 2.38 31.10 14.31
CA HIS A 393 3.01 30.92 15.61
C HIS A 393 4.41 30.29 15.51
N VAL A 394 5.18 30.70 14.50
CA VAL A 394 6.55 30.23 14.33
C VAL A 394 7.37 30.75 15.51
N LEU A 395 7.88 29.81 16.29
CA LEU A 395 8.77 30.03 17.41
C LEU A 395 10.08 29.31 17.14
N VAL A 396 11.19 30.00 17.29
CA VAL A 396 12.54 29.44 17.17
C VAL A 396 13.40 30.00 18.29
N SER A 397 14.07 29.13 19.05
CA SER A 397 15.06 29.53 20.05
C SER A 397 16.38 28.82 19.78
N VAL A 398 17.43 29.59 19.47
CA VAL A 398 18.79 29.09 19.21
C VAL A 398 19.70 29.69 20.28
N GLY A 399 20.52 28.84 20.91
CA GLY A 399 21.56 29.25 21.84
C GLY A 399 22.79 29.81 21.13
N LYS A 400 23.95 29.67 21.78
CA LYS A 400 25.19 30.28 21.32
C LYS A 400 25.65 29.71 19.97
N VAL A 401 25.98 30.59 19.03
CA VAL A 401 26.59 30.28 17.74
C VAL A 401 27.79 31.21 17.52
N ASP A 402 28.91 30.66 17.06
CA ASP A 402 30.10 31.46 16.73
C ASP A 402 30.65 31.14 15.35
N SER A 403 31.54 31.99 14.87
CA SER A 403 32.17 31.85 13.56
C SER A 403 33.10 30.64 13.43
N LYS A 404 33.44 29.94 14.53
CA LYS A 404 34.32 28.76 14.52
C LYS A 404 33.51 27.46 14.39
N LEU A 405 32.26 27.44 14.86
CA LEU A 405 31.35 26.30 14.78
C LEU A 405 31.93 25.00 15.39
N VAL A 406 32.75 25.15 16.44
CA VAL A 406 33.40 24.02 17.14
C VAL A 406 32.52 23.49 18.27
N GLU A 407 31.85 24.37 19.00
CA GLU A 407 30.86 23.99 20.01
C GLU A 407 29.54 23.56 19.34
N PRO A 408 28.82 22.57 19.89
CA PRO A 408 27.52 22.19 19.36
C PRO A 408 26.52 23.34 19.39
N ILE A 409 25.78 23.52 18.30
CA ILE A 409 24.67 24.48 18.22
C ILE A 409 23.47 23.86 18.95
N GLU A 410 22.99 24.54 20.00
CA GLU A 410 21.80 24.12 20.75
C GLU A 410 20.59 24.93 20.29
N ILE A 411 19.52 24.26 19.86
CA ILE A 411 18.24 24.87 19.49
C ILE A 411 17.22 24.36 20.50
N GLY A 412 16.76 25.24 21.38
CA GLY A 412 15.88 24.89 22.50
C GLY A 412 14.51 24.41 22.04
N GLU A 413 13.87 25.18 21.15
CA GLU A 413 12.56 24.86 20.60
C GLU A 413 12.42 25.41 19.16
N VAL A 414 11.81 24.61 18.29
CA VAL A 414 11.21 25.04 17.03
C VAL A 414 9.76 24.59 17.03
N SER A 415 8.81 25.51 17.06
CA SER A 415 7.39 25.16 16.98
C SER A 415 6.62 26.05 16.01
N TYR A 416 5.58 25.48 15.40
CA TYR A 416 4.78 26.15 14.39
C TYR A 416 3.44 25.43 14.19
N GLN A 417 2.48 26.13 13.60
CA GLN A 417 1.21 25.60 13.13
C GLN A 417 1.14 25.75 11.61
N VAL A 418 0.49 24.81 10.93
CA VAL A 418 0.32 24.86 9.47
C VAL A 418 -1.16 24.83 9.15
N ASP A 419 -1.63 25.77 8.32
CA ASP A 419 -2.98 25.77 7.77
C ASP A 419 -2.93 26.02 6.26
N LEU A 420 -3.00 24.94 5.48
CA LEU A 420 -3.09 24.96 4.01
C LEU A 420 -4.51 24.60 3.54
N GLY A 421 -5.54 25.01 4.29
CA GLY A 421 -6.93 24.75 3.95
C GLY A 421 -7.33 23.29 4.20
N GLU A 422 -8.24 22.72 3.39
CA GLU A 422 -8.73 21.34 3.61
C GLU A 422 -7.72 20.23 3.27
N ARG A 423 -6.57 20.57 2.67
CA ARG A 423 -5.59 19.60 2.19
C ARG A 423 -4.64 19.13 3.28
N PHE A 424 -4.16 20.08 4.09
CA PHE A 424 -3.18 19.81 5.13
C PHE A 424 -3.26 20.86 6.23
N ARG A 425 -3.48 20.41 7.45
CA ARG A 425 -3.40 21.24 8.66
C ARG A 425 -2.63 20.51 9.73
N VAL A 426 -1.89 21.27 10.53
CA VAL A 426 -1.16 20.80 11.70
C VAL A 426 -1.44 21.79 12.83
N GLU A 427 -2.12 21.34 13.88
CA GLU A 427 -2.45 22.20 15.04
C GLU A 427 -1.20 22.56 15.84
N LYS A 428 -0.23 21.66 15.92
CA LYS A 428 1.08 21.94 16.52
C LYS A 428 2.14 20.98 15.99
N MET A 429 3.23 21.55 15.47
CA MET A 429 4.52 20.88 15.38
C MET A 429 5.44 21.51 16.42
N ALA A 430 6.16 20.70 17.19
CA ALA A 430 7.22 21.15 18.08
C ALA A 430 8.43 20.21 18.01
N ILE A 431 9.62 20.79 17.96
CA ILE A 431 10.90 20.09 18.01
C ILE A 431 11.69 20.72 19.14
N MET A 432 12.02 19.95 20.16
CA MET A 432 12.67 20.43 21.38
C MET A 432 14.05 19.81 21.56
N GLY A 433 15.00 20.62 22.06
CA GLY A 433 16.34 20.18 22.42
C GLY A 433 17.12 19.59 21.24
N ILE A 434 17.22 20.33 20.13
CA ILE A 434 18.08 19.95 19.00
C ILE A 434 19.52 20.36 19.33
N LYS A 435 20.46 19.45 19.14
CA LYS A 435 21.89 19.67 19.31
C LYS A 435 22.62 19.25 18.04
N VAL A 436 23.24 20.20 17.35
CA VAL A 436 23.98 19.97 16.11
C VAL A 436 25.48 20.11 16.39
N ASP A 437 26.20 18.99 16.35
CA ASP A 437 27.66 18.93 16.47
C ASP A 437 28.28 18.72 15.09
N LEU A 438 28.69 19.82 14.46
CA LEU A 438 29.24 19.84 13.11
C LEU A 438 30.57 19.04 13.01
N PRO A 439 31.56 19.21 13.91
CA PRO A 439 32.79 18.41 13.87
C PRO A 439 32.55 16.91 14.00
N LYS A 440 31.58 16.48 14.83
CA LYS A 440 31.26 15.05 15.01
C LYS A 440 30.26 14.50 13.98
N HIS A 441 29.76 15.32 13.06
CA HIS A 441 28.67 14.94 12.14
C HIS A 441 27.48 14.34 12.90
N ARG A 442 27.04 14.97 14.00
CA ARG A 442 25.98 14.43 14.86
C ARG A 442 24.85 15.42 15.07
N VAL A 443 23.62 14.93 15.03
CA VAL A 443 22.41 15.67 15.40
C VAL A 443 21.61 14.85 16.40
N ASP A 444 21.44 15.38 17.61
CA ASP A 444 20.56 14.79 18.63
C ASP A 444 19.32 15.68 18.79
N ILE A 445 18.14 15.10 18.84
CA ILE A 445 16.86 15.79 19.07
C ILE A 445 16.21 15.16 20.29
N ALA A 446 15.89 15.94 21.32
CA ALA A 446 15.29 15.40 22.54
C ALA A 446 13.85 14.92 22.28
N GLU A 447 13.01 15.77 21.67
CA GLU A 447 11.60 15.46 21.41
C GLU A 447 11.10 16.08 20.10
N VAL A 448 10.28 15.33 19.37
CA VAL A 448 9.52 15.78 18.21
C VAL A 448 8.05 15.44 18.48
N THR A 449 7.19 16.46 18.51
CA THR A 449 5.75 16.31 18.76
C THR A 449 4.95 16.89 17.59
N ASN A 450 4.03 16.09 17.06
CA ASN A 450 3.06 16.48 16.06
C ASN A 450 1.65 16.21 16.58
N THR A 451 0.81 17.24 16.71
CA THR A 451 -0.55 17.09 17.26
C THR A 451 -1.59 17.63 16.28
N GLY A 452 -2.71 16.92 16.15
CA GLY A 452 -3.89 17.40 15.43
C GLY A 452 -3.71 17.49 13.92
N THR A 453 -2.86 16.64 13.33
CA THR A 453 -2.63 16.67 11.87
C THR A 453 -3.86 16.16 11.12
N ARG A 454 -4.31 16.91 10.11
CA ARG A 454 -5.37 16.53 9.18
C ARG A 454 -4.84 16.62 7.77
N ALA A 455 -4.80 15.49 7.06
CA ALA A 455 -4.26 15.41 5.72
C ALA A 455 -5.22 14.72 4.75
N ARG A 456 -5.35 15.28 3.55
CA ARG A 456 -6.17 14.72 2.48
C ARG A 456 -5.31 14.52 1.23
N MET A 457 -5.31 13.29 0.73
CA MET A 457 -4.70 12.94 -0.56
C MET A 457 -5.80 12.50 -1.52
N LEU A 458 -5.79 13.05 -2.74
CA LEU A 458 -6.77 12.74 -3.78
C LEU A 458 -6.04 12.21 -5.01
N ARG A 459 -6.43 11.04 -5.53
CA ARG A 459 -6.06 10.61 -6.88
C ARG A 459 -7.22 10.96 -7.82
N ASN A 460 -6.97 11.83 -8.80
CA ASN A 460 -8.02 12.30 -9.71
C ASN A 460 -8.36 11.29 -10.82
N LYS A 461 -9.30 11.63 -11.72
CA LYS A 461 -9.80 10.73 -12.77
C LYS A 461 -8.72 10.37 -13.80
N GLU A 462 -7.74 11.25 -13.99
CA GLU A 462 -6.58 11.04 -14.87
C GLU A 462 -5.47 10.21 -14.18
N GLY A 463 -5.69 9.80 -12.92
CA GLY A 463 -4.75 8.99 -12.16
C GLY A 463 -3.61 9.78 -11.50
N LYS A 464 -3.61 11.12 -11.58
CA LYS A 464 -2.62 11.99 -10.94
C LYS A 464 -2.92 12.15 -9.45
N ILE A 465 -1.87 12.19 -8.64
CA ILE A 465 -1.96 12.43 -7.19
C ILE A 465 -1.98 13.94 -6.94
N GLU A 466 -3.09 14.42 -6.40
CA GLU A 466 -3.25 15.74 -5.81
C GLU A 466 -2.94 15.63 -4.31
N TRP A 467 -1.78 16.15 -3.95
CA TRP A 467 -1.23 16.21 -2.60
C TRP A 467 -0.64 17.60 -2.38
N VAL A 468 -0.20 17.92 -1.16
CA VAL A 468 0.70 19.06 -0.92
C VAL A 468 2.05 18.73 -1.54
N SER A 469 2.17 19.01 -2.84
CA SER A 469 3.40 18.81 -3.59
C SER A 469 4.40 19.93 -3.30
N SER A 470 5.69 19.60 -3.39
CA SER A 470 6.74 20.61 -3.37
C SER A 470 6.58 21.58 -4.55
N PRO A 471 6.89 22.86 -4.36
CA PRO A 471 6.83 23.85 -5.44
C PRO A 471 7.78 23.48 -6.59
N VAL A 472 7.32 23.67 -7.83
CA VAL A 472 8.12 23.42 -9.03
C VAL A 472 8.91 24.68 -9.37
N LEU A 473 10.14 24.77 -8.85
CA LEU A 473 10.99 25.95 -9.05
C LEU A 473 11.73 25.91 -10.40
N LYS A 474 11.77 27.04 -11.11
CA LYS A 474 12.50 27.22 -12.39
C LYS A 474 14.00 26.95 -12.25
N VAL A 475 14.59 27.29 -11.10
CA VAL A 475 16.03 27.09 -10.81
C VAL A 475 16.38 25.60 -10.72
N VAL A 476 15.48 24.75 -10.23
CA VAL A 476 15.65 23.29 -10.14
C VAL A 476 15.66 22.65 -11.53
N ARG A 477 14.97 23.24 -12.53
CA ARG A 477 15.04 22.80 -13.93
C ARG A 477 16.43 23.05 -14.56
N ALA A 478 17.21 24.00 -14.06
CA ALA A 478 18.55 24.31 -14.56
C ALA A 478 19.66 23.50 -13.87
N THR A 479 19.49 23.12 -12.61
CA THR A 479 20.55 22.46 -11.82
C THR A 479 20.56 20.93 -11.93
N ASN A 480 19.44 20.30 -12.31
CA ASN A 480 19.37 18.83 -12.46
C ASN A 480 20.18 18.29 -13.66
N ALA A 481 20.71 19.16 -14.53
CA ALA A 481 21.52 18.76 -15.68
C ALA A 481 23.04 18.75 -15.43
N GLU A 482 23.56 19.45 -14.41
CA GLU A 482 25.02 19.67 -14.29
C GLU A 482 25.69 19.23 -12.97
N LYS A 483 24.95 18.99 -11.87
CA LYS A 483 25.59 18.79 -10.54
C LYS A 483 25.53 17.39 -9.94
N ASP A 484 24.65 16.50 -10.40
CA ASP A 484 24.45 15.20 -9.73
C ASP A 484 25.58 14.19 -9.99
N GLY A 485 26.35 14.33 -11.08
CA GLY A 485 27.45 13.43 -11.42
C GLY A 485 28.78 13.73 -10.71
N LYS A 486 29.12 15.01 -10.52
CA LYS A 486 30.40 15.43 -9.91
C LYS A 486 30.37 15.45 -8.38
N ALA A 487 29.26 15.88 -7.78
CA ALA A 487 29.12 15.97 -6.33
C ALA A 487 29.05 14.59 -5.63
N ARG A 488 28.51 13.57 -6.32
CA ARG A 488 28.46 12.19 -5.81
C ARG A 488 29.82 11.48 -5.92
N ALA A 489 30.57 11.75 -6.99
CA ALA A 489 31.93 11.22 -7.20
C ALA A 489 32.98 11.85 -6.26
N GLU A 490 32.84 13.14 -5.91
CA GLU A 490 33.72 13.82 -4.93
C GLU A 490 33.41 13.42 -3.47
N ALA A 491 32.16 13.05 -3.17
CA ALA A 491 31.75 12.54 -1.85
C ALA A 491 32.22 11.10 -1.59
N GLU A 492 32.26 10.25 -2.62
CA GLU A 492 32.80 8.87 -2.55
C GLU A 492 34.34 8.85 -2.47
N ALA A 493 35.03 9.87 -2.99
CA ALA A 493 36.50 9.95 -2.98
C ALA A 493 37.12 10.49 -1.67
N THR A 494 36.33 11.11 -0.78
CA THR A 494 36.83 11.83 0.41
C THR A 494 36.65 11.10 1.74
N GLY A 495 36.12 9.87 1.76
CA GLY A 495 35.95 9.10 3.00
C GLY A 495 35.08 9.81 4.05
N LYS A 496 34.05 10.52 3.58
CA LYS A 496 33.22 11.42 4.39
C LYS A 496 32.47 10.63 5.47
N GLN A 497 32.65 11.04 6.73
CA GLN A 497 32.00 10.45 7.89
C GLN A 497 30.47 10.63 7.78
N GLU A 498 29.70 9.56 7.90
CA GLU A 498 28.23 9.61 7.80
C GLU A 498 27.63 10.35 9.00
N TRP A 499 26.58 11.14 8.77
CA TRP A 499 25.88 11.86 9.83
C TRP A 499 25.14 10.90 10.75
N ILE A 500 25.35 11.03 12.06
CA ILE A 500 24.61 10.31 13.10
C ILE A 500 23.45 11.18 13.58
N GLY A 501 22.23 10.69 13.42
CA GLY A 501 21.00 11.29 13.92
C GLY A 501 20.40 10.50 15.07
N LYS A 502 19.93 11.18 16.12
CA LYS A 502 19.13 10.60 17.21
C LYS A 502 17.89 11.44 17.47
N VAL A 503 16.74 10.78 17.68
CA VAL A 503 15.51 11.36 18.20
C VAL A 503 15.13 10.61 19.48
N GLY A 504 15.19 11.28 20.63
CA GLY A 504 14.89 10.70 21.94
C GLY A 504 13.42 10.28 22.07
N LYS A 505 12.49 11.15 21.67
CA LYS A 505 11.05 10.88 21.62
C LYS A 505 10.43 11.46 20.36
N LEU A 506 9.67 10.65 19.63
CA LEU A 506 8.80 11.08 18.53
C LEU A 506 7.36 10.74 18.92
N ALA A 507 6.52 11.76 19.06
CA ALA A 507 5.10 11.63 19.36
C ALA A 507 4.28 12.25 18.22
N VAL A 508 3.45 11.43 17.56
CA VAL A 508 2.40 11.90 16.65
C VAL A 508 1.08 11.58 17.33
N GLU A 509 0.28 12.60 17.59
CA GLU A 509 -0.97 12.51 18.35
C GLU A 509 -2.13 13.00 17.51
N ASP A 510 -3.20 12.21 17.47
CA ASP A 510 -4.42 12.51 16.73
C ASP A 510 -4.17 12.92 15.27
N LEU A 511 -3.43 12.11 14.52
CA LEU A 511 -3.34 12.28 13.07
C LEU A 511 -4.56 11.64 12.39
N ALA A 512 -5.18 12.37 11.47
CA ALA A 512 -6.19 11.83 10.58
C ALA A 512 -5.77 12.01 9.11
N PHE A 513 -5.86 10.93 8.35
CA PHE A 513 -5.48 10.86 6.95
C PHE A 513 -6.63 10.30 6.13
N ARG A 514 -7.05 11.04 5.11
CA ARG A 514 -8.08 10.62 4.16
C ARG A 514 -7.49 10.50 2.77
N PHE A 515 -7.51 9.29 2.22
CA PHE A 515 -7.16 9.01 0.84
C PHE A 515 -8.42 8.76 0.02
N GLU A 516 -8.55 9.48 -1.09
CA GLU A 516 -9.68 9.36 -2.02
C GLU A 516 -9.15 9.05 -3.42
N ASP A 517 -9.56 7.92 -4.00
CA ASP A 517 -9.16 7.52 -5.34
C ASP A 517 -10.35 7.57 -6.29
N ARG A 518 -10.33 8.58 -7.18
CA ARG A 518 -11.33 8.82 -8.23
C ARG A 518 -10.88 8.33 -9.60
N SER A 519 -9.72 7.67 -9.70
CA SER A 519 -9.24 7.08 -10.96
C SER A 519 -9.98 5.79 -11.34
N LEU A 520 -10.68 5.20 -10.37
CA LEU A 520 -11.46 3.98 -10.51
C LEU A 520 -12.92 4.30 -10.92
N GLN A 521 -13.65 3.31 -11.44
CA GLN A 521 -15.07 3.49 -11.81
C GLN A 521 -15.94 3.88 -10.60
N HIS A 522 -15.66 3.32 -9.43
CA HIS A 522 -16.26 3.68 -8.15
C HIS A 522 -15.18 4.31 -7.26
N VAL A 523 -15.50 5.44 -6.63
CA VAL A 523 -14.55 6.15 -5.76
C VAL A 523 -14.18 5.27 -4.57
N ALA A 524 -12.89 5.00 -4.39
CA ALA A 524 -12.41 4.32 -3.18
C ALA A 524 -11.99 5.37 -2.15
N VAL A 525 -12.47 5.24 -0.92
CA VAL A 525 -12.12 6.15 0.18
C VAL A 525 -11.54 5.33 1.32
N GLN A 526 -10.35 5.70 1.78
CA GLN A 526 -9.70 5.14 2.96
C GLN A 526 -9.52 6.24 4.00
N GLU A 527 -10.01 6.00 5.20
CA GLU A 527 -9.88 6.94 6.33
C GLU A 527 -9.07 6.26 7.44
N ILE A 528 -8.02 6.95 7.88
CA ILE A 528 -7.21 6.60 9.04
C ILE A 528 -7.45 7.72 10.05
N ASP A 529 -7.99 7.38 11.22
CA ASP A 529 -8.34 8.34 12.27
C ASP A 529 -7.65 7.97 13.58
N GLY A 530 -7.37 8.98 14.42
CA GLY A 530 -6.78 8.78 15.74
C GLY A 530 -5.46 8.03 15.68
N PHE A 531 -4.66 8.28 14.63
CA PHE A 531 -3.31 7.73 14.50
C PHE A 531 -2.43 8.37 15.58
N ASN A 532 -2.00 7.55 16.52
CA ASN A 532 -1.13 7.89 17.63
C ASN A 532 0.13 7.04 17.54
N LEU A 533 1.27 7.66 17.26
CA LEU A 533 2.58 7.03 17.17
C LEU A 533 3.46 7.57 18.29
N LEU A 534 3.99 6.69 19.13
CA LEU A 534 5.05 6.99 20.09
C LEU A 534 6.26 6.14 19.72
N ALA A 535 7.36 6.79 19.37
CA ALA A 535 8.65 6.13 19.20
C ALA A 535 9.70 6.75 20.11
N GLN A 536 10.59 5.93 20.67
CA GLN A 536 11.64 6.38 21.59
C GLN A 536 13.00 5.86 21.16
N GLU A 537 14.04 6.66 21.39
CA GLU A 537 15.44 6.32 21.11
C GLU A 537 15.68 5.90 19.65
N LEU A 538 15.07 6.61 18.69
CA LEU A 538 15.28 6.38 17.26
C LEU A 538 16.64 6.94 16.83
N THR A 539 17.51 6.11 16.27
CA THR A 539 18.83 6.55 15.80
C THR A 539 19.34 5.68 14.65
N ASN A 540 20.19 6.27 13.80
CA ASN A 540 20.96 5.52 12.80
C ASN A 540 22.34 5.06 13.32
N GLU A 541 22.63 5.23 14.61
CA GLU A 541 23.81 4.60 15.22
C GLU A 541 23.75 3.07 15.07
N PRO A 542 24.85 2.41 14.65
CA PRO A 542 24.88 0.97 14.48
C PRO A 542 24.48 0.22 15.76
N ASN A 543 23.62 -0.80 15.61
CA ASN A 543 23.23 -1.72 16.68
C ASN A 543 22.46 -1.09 17.87
N LYS A 544 21.81 0.06 17.66
CA LYS A 544 20.94 0.70 18.65
C LYS A 544 19.47 0.43 18.36
N LYS A 545 18.73 -0.04 19.38
CA LYS A 545 17.29 -0.35 19.30
C LYS A 545 16.48 0.75 19.98
N GLY A 546 15.52 1.32 19.24
CA GLY A 546 14.44 2.15 19.76
C GLY A 546 13.16 1.34 19.95
N SER A 547 12.16 1.93 20.59
CA SER A 547 10.81 1.37 20.74
C SER A 547 9.82 2.10 19.84
N ILE A 548 8.74 1.41 19.45
CA ILE A 548 7.64 1.98 18.67
C ILE A 548 6.31 1.44 19.19
N SER A 549 5.33 2.31 19.38
CA SER A 549 3.94 2.01 19.69
C SER A 549 3.04 2.83 18.78
N LEU A 550 2.13 2.19 18.06
CA LEU A 550 1.20 2.81 17.13
C LEU A 550 -0.20 2.32 17.43
N LYS A 551 -1.15 3.24 17.55
CA LYS A 551 -2.59 2.95 17.65
C LYS A 551 -3.34 3.78 16.62
N SER A 552 -4.26 3.17 15.89
CA SER A 552 -5.05 3.87 14.89
C SER A 552 -6.41 3.21 14.67
N LYS A 553 -7.40 3.99 14.23
CA LYS A 553 -8.64 3.49 13.65
C LYS A 553 -8.57 3.55 12.13
N ILE A 554 -9.10 2.53 11.46
CA ILE A 554 -9.17 2.44 9.99
C ILE A 554 -10.63 2.28 9.60
N ASN A 555 -11.10 3.15 8.70
CA ASN A 555 -12.47 3.17 8.20
C ASN A 555 -13.52 3.14 9.33
N LYS A 556 -13.29 3.96 10.37
CA LYS A 556 -14.11 4.20 11.58
C LYS A 556 -14.32 3.02 12.55
N LYS A 557 -14.37 1.78 12.07
CA LYS A 557 -14.65 0.58 12.89
C LYS A 557 -13.42 -0.27 13.18
N GLY A 558 -12.49 -0.35 12.23
CA GLY A 558 -11.32 -1.21 12.38
C GLY A 558 -10.27 -0.56 13.30
N SER A 559 -9.54 -1.35 14.07
CA SER A 559 -8.40 -0.87 14.88
C SER A 559 -7.10 -1.54 14.48
N LEU A 560 -6.01 -0.78 14.53
CA LEU A 560 -4.63 -1.23 14.34
C LEU A 560 -3.83 -0.85 15.58
N ASN A 561 -3.19 -1.84 16.20
CA ASN A 561 -2.20 -1.65 17.25
C ASN A 561 -0.88 -2.29 16.80
N VAL A 562 0.23 -1.58 16.95
CA VAL A 562 1.57 -2.10 16.66
C VAL A 562 2.50 -1.71 17.81
N ASP A 563 3.16 -2.67 18.43
CA ASP A 563 4.11 -2.44 19.53
C ASP A 563 5.39 -3.23 19.30
N GLY A 564 6.57 -2.63 19.44
CA GLY A 564 7.81 -3.36 19.21
C GLY A 564 9.09 -2.54 19.31
N SER A 565 10.16 -3.11 18.75
CA SER A 565 11.48 -2.49 18.67
C SER A 565 11.92 -2.28 17.22
N LEU A 566 12.62 -1.18 16.98
CA LEU A 566 13.18 -0.78 15.69
C LEU A 566 14.65 -0.41 15.84
N GLN A 567 15.52 -1.05 15.05
CA GLN A 567 16.90 -0.63 14.80
C GLN A 567 16.99 -0.21 13.33
N VAL A 568 17.49 1.00 13.09
CA VAL A 568 17.56 1.57 11.73
C VAL A 568 18.76 1.01 10.96
N TYR A 569 19.92 0.81 11.62
CA TYR A 569 21.16 0.39 10.96
C TYR A 569 21.96 -0.70 11.73
N PRO A 570 22.24 -1.86 11.09
CA PRO A 570 21.47 -2.42 9.97
C PRO A 570 20.01 -2.63 10.39
N LEU A 571 19.08 -2.65 9.43
CA LEU A 571 17.65 -2.79 9.72
C LEU A 571 17.37 -4.06 10.54
N ASP A 572 16.82 -3.91 11.75
CA ASP A 572 16.31 -5.01 12.59
C ASP A 572 15.01 -4.55 13.27
N VAL A 573 13.89 -5.17 12.87
CA VAL A 573 12.53 -4.82 13.27
C VAL A 573 11.90 -6.04 13.92
N ALA A 574 11.30 -5.86 15.10
CA ALA A 574 10.47 -6.87 15.74
C ALA A 574 9.23 -6.18 16.32
N VAL A 575 8.07 -6.44 15.72
CA VAL A 575 6.80 -5.75 16.06
C VAL A 575 5.67 -6.75 16.27
N LYS A 576 4.89 -6.54 17.31
CA LYS A 576 3.59 -7.18 17.54
C LYS A 576 2.55 -6.37 16.80
N VAL A 577 1.82 -6.99 15.90
CA VAL A 577 0.77 -6.36 15.09
C VAL A 577 -0.56 -7.00 15.47
N GLU A 578 -1.52 -6.17 15.86
CA GLU A 578 -2.90 -6.57 16.12
C GLU A 578 -3.84 -5.70 15.28
N THR A 579 -4.63 -6.34 14.42
CA THR A 579 -5.72 -5.69 13.69
C THR A 579 -7.04 -6.33 14.07
N LEU A 580 -8.07 -5.52 14.26
CA LEU A 580 -9.41 -5.97 14.60
C LEU A 580 -10.41 -5.34 13.65
N ALA A 581 -11.24 -6.17 13.02
CA ALA A 581 -12.39 -5.75 12.21
C ALA A 581 -12.07 -4.70 11.10
N ILE A 582 -10.93 -4.81 10.42
CA ILE A 582 -10.60 -3.94 9.28
C ILE A 582 -11.54 -4.28 8.12
N GLN A 583 -12.38 -3.34 7.70
CA GLN A 583 -13.36 -3.56 6.63
C GLN A 583 -12.69 -3.67 5.25
N LEU A 584 -13.05 -4.70 4.47
CA LEU A 584 -12.56 -4.90 3.10
C LEU A 584 -13.37 -4.16 2.04
N LEU A 585 -14.63 -3.80 2.33
CA LEU A 585 -15.52 -3.16 1.37
C LEU A 585 -14.95 -1.86 0.75
N PRO A 586 -14.30 -0.96 1.52
CA PRO A 586 -13.65 0.22 0.94
C PRO A 586 -12.54 -0.07 -0.08
N LEU A 587 -12.01 -1.30 -0.11
CA LEU A 587 -10.99 -1.76 -1.06
C LEU A 587 -11.58 -2.44 -2.30
N GLU A 588 -12.90 -2.70 -2.35
CA GLU A 588 -13.56 -3.39 -3.48
C GLU A 588 -13.24 -2.79 -4.85
N PRO A 589 -13.21 -1.45 -5.04
CA PRO A 589 -12.93 -0.87 -6.35
C PRO A 589 -11.56 -1.25 -6.94
N TYR A 590 -10.58 -1.66 -6.12
CA TYR A 590 -9.25 -2.04 -6.58
C TYR A 590 -9.19 -3.43 -7.21
N PHE A 591 -10.02 -4.36 -6.77
CA PHE A 591 -9.97 -5.75 -7.24
C PHE A 591 -11.27 -6.22 -7.91
N GLY A 592 -12.39 -5.53 -7.68
CA GLY A 592 -13.71 -5.89 -8.18
C GLY A 592 -13.74 -6.07 -9.68
N GLN A 593 -13.04 -5.24 -10.46
CA GLN A 593 -13.02 -5.36 -11.93
C GLN A 593 -12.42 -6.68 -12.45
N PHE A 594 -11.56 -7.33 -11.67
CA PHE A 594 -10.94 -8.60 -12.01
C PHE A 594 -11.78 -9.81 -11.59
N LEU A 595 -12.90 -9.58 -10.92
CA LEU A 595 -13.78 -10.62 -10.39
C LEU A 595 -15.19 -10.55 -11.00
N ASN A 596 -15.77 -11.71 -11.30
CA ASN A 596 -17.18 -11.86 -11.68
C ASN A 596 -18.13 -11.85 -10.47
N ILE A 597 -17.59 -11.67 -9.26
CA ILE A 597 -18.33 -11.55 -7.99
C ILE A 597 -18.17 -10.14 -7.43
N ALA A 598 -19.17 -9.67 -6.69
CA ALA A 598 -19.14 -8.40 -5.96
C ALA A 598 -19.06 -8.68 -4.45
N LEU A 599 -18.10 -8.05 -3.77
CA LEU A 599 -17.95 -8.12 -2.32
C LEU A 599 -18.96 -7.17 -1.67
N THR A 600 -19.77 -7.66 -0.73
CA THR A 600 -20.76 -6.83 -0.01
C THR A 600 -20.41 -6.66 1.47
N ARG A 601 -19.75 -7.65 2.07
CA ARG A 601 -19.22 -7.61 3.44
C ARG A 601 -17.94 -8.43 3.54
N GLY A 602 -17.07 -8.03 4.46
CA GLY A 602 -15.87 -8.75 4.81
C GLY A 602 -14.99 -7.92 5.73
N GLN A 603 -14.43 -8.56 6.74
CA GLN A 603 -13.53 -7.92 7.69
C GLN A 603 -12.31 -8.80 7.98
N VAL A 604 -11.17 -8.16 8.19
CA VAL A 604 -9.90 -8.80 8.50
C VAL A 604 -9.53 -8.50 9.94
N SER A 605 -9.12 -9.54 10.67
CA SER A 605 -8.46 -9.42 11.97
C SER A 605 -7.18 -10.24 12.00
N ASN A 606 -6.18 -9.75 12.70
CA ASN A 606 -4.84 -10.32 12.75
C ASN A 606 -4.27 -10.16 14.16
N LYS A 607 -3.50 -11.13 14.62
CA LYS A 607 -2.70 -11.00 15.83
C LYS A 607 -1.43 -11.82 15.67
N GLY A 608 -0.28 -11.16 15.63
CA GLY A 608 1.00 -11.84 15.45
C GLY A 608 2.22 -10.94 15.68
N GLU A 609 3.39 -11.55 15.53
CA GLU A 609 4.69 -10.91 15.60
C GLU A 609 5.33 -10.95 14.21
N ALA A 610 5.69 -9.79 13.68
CA ALA A 610 6.42 -9.64 12.44
C ALA A 610 7.88 -9.24 12.75
N THR A 611 8.82 -9.89 12.09
CA THR A 611 10.25 -9.61 12.22
C THR A 611 10.85 -9.36 10.85
N ALA A 612 11.74 -8.37 10.73
CA ALA A 612 12.50 -8.11 9.51
C ALA A 612 13.92 -7.72 9.88
N LYS A 613 14.91 -8.42 9.32
CA LYS A 613 16.33 -8.17 9.56
C LYS A 613 17.09 -8.16 8.24
N LEU A 614 17.83 -7.09 7.98
CA LEU A 614 18.72 -7.00 6.83
C LEU A 614 20.13 -7.44 7.27
N ASP A 615 20.66 -8.49 6.65
CA ASP A 615 22.05 -8.92 6.85
C ASP A 615 22.80 -9.02 5.51
N THR A 616 24.05 -9.49 5.55
CA THR A 616 24.91 -9.60 4.35
C THR A 616 24.39 -10.57 3.29
N ALA A 617 23.45 -11.46 3.63
CA ALA A 617 22.84 -12.42 2.70
C ALA A 617 21.49 -11.91 2.12
N GLY A 618 20.96 -10.79 2.61
CA GLY A 618 19.72 -10.18 2.14
C GLY A 618 18.71 -9.90 3.25
N LEU A 619 17.45 -9.63 2.87
CA LEU A 619 16.37 -9.36 3.81
C LEU A 619 15.77 -10.67 4.33
N LYS A 620 15.92 -10.94 5.62
CA LYS A 620 15.22 -12.01 6.33
C LYS A 620 13.95 -11.45 6.97
N ALA A 621 12.80 -11.87 6.50
CA ALA A 621 11.51 -11.52 7.08
C ALA A 621 10.79 -12.76 7.63
N GLY A 622 10.01 -12.57 8.68
CA GLY A 622 9.20 -13.62 9.28
C GLY A 622 7.92 -13.07 9.89
N TYR A 623 6.89 -13.91 9.97
CA TYR A 623 5.63 -13.59 10.62
C TYR A 623 5.11 -14.80 11.38
N LYS A 624 4.80 -14.61 12.67
CA LYS A 624 4.20 -15.64 13.53
C LYS A 624 2.90 -15.16 14.14
N GLY A 625 1.80 -15.87 13.95
CA GLY A 625 0.53 -15.44 14.56
C GLY A 625 -0.72 -16.07 13.97
N SER A 626 -1.78 -15.27 13.91
CA SER A 626 -3.10 -15.65 13.43
C SER A 626 -3.69 -14.60 12.49
N PHE A 627 -4.58 -15.05 11.61
CA PHE A 627 -5.31 -14.23 10.66
C PHE A 627 -6.74 -14.75 10.54
N THR A 628 -7.73 -13.85 10.50
CA THR A 628 -9.14 -14.19 10.34
C THR A 628 -9.75 -13.32 9.25
N LEU A 629 -10.41 -13.97 8.29
CA LEU A 629 -11.33 -13.31 7.37
C LEU A 629 -12.78 -13.62 7.82
N GLY A 630 -13.40 -12.64 8.46
CA GLY A 630 -14.72 -12.76 9.09
C GLY A 630 -15.83 -12.05 8.31
N ASP A 631 -17.07 -12.45 8.58
CA ASP A 631 -18.33 -11.89 8.02
C ASP A 631 -18.26 -11.64 6.50
N PHE A 632 -17.70 -12.60 5.77
CA PHE A 632 -17.47 -12.48 4.34
C PHE A 632 -18.74 -12.81 3.57
N VAL A 633 -19.12 -11.94 2.64
CA VAL A 633 -20.27 -12.14 1.75
C VAL A 633 -19.94 -11.61 0.35
N ALA A 634 -19.96 -12.52 -0.62
CA ALA A 634 -19.87 -12.20 -2.03
C ALA A 634 -21.12 -12.68 -2.79
N VAL A 635 -21.56 -11.87 -3.75
CA VAL A 635 -22.70 -12.14 -4.64
C VAL A 635 -22.25 -12.19 -6.09
N ASP A 636 -23.01 -12.89 -6.93
CA ASP A 636 -22.80 -12.94 -8.37
C ASP A 636 -23.20 -11.59 -9.00
N LYS A 637 -22.34 -11.03 -9.86
CA LYS A 637 -22.61 -9.73 -10.52
C LYS A 637 -23.76 -9.77 -11.53
N LEU A 638 -24.06 -10.93 -12.10
CA LEU A 638 -25.07 -11.07 -13.15
C LEU A 638 -26.50 -11.06 -12.59
N ASN A 639 -26.71 -11.66 -11.42
CA ASN A 639 -28.05 -11.86 -10.85
C ASN A 639 -28.18 -11.45 -9.37
N SER A 640 -27.11 -10.90 -8.77
CA SER A 640 -27.07 -10.47 -7.36
C SER A 640 -27.36 -11.58 -6.34
N ALA A 641 -27.30 -12.84 -6.75
CA ALA A 641 -27.59 -13.95 -5.87
C ALA A 641 -26.38 -14.34 -5.02
N ASP A 642 -26.64 -14.92 -3.86
CA ASP A 642 -25.61 -15.41 -2.95
C ASP A 642 -24.67 -16.40 -3.65
N PHE A 643 -23.38 -16.08 -3.65
CA PHE A 643 -22.35 -16.91 -4.27
C PHE A 643 -21.50 -17.60 -3.20
N LEU A 644 -20.88 -16.82 -2.30
CA LEU A 644 -19.94 -17.33 -1.31
C LEU A 644 -20.08 -16.55 0.01
N LYS A 645 -20.27 -17.25 1.12
CA LYS A 645 -20.39 -16.64 2.45
C LYS A 645 -19.68 -17.47 3.51
N TRP A 646 -19.18 -16.83 4.56
CA TRP A 646 -18.81 -17.50 5.80
C TRP A 646 -18.77 -16.52 6.96
N LYS A 647 -18.93 -17.04 8.18
CA LYS A 647 -18.77 -16.24 9.39
C LYS A 647 -17.31 -16.02 9.74
N SER A 648 -16.49 -17.08 9.65
CA SER A 648 -15.05 -16.99 9.94
C SER A 648 -14.25 -18.02 9.16
N LEU A 649 -13.22 -17.53 8.46
CA LEU A 649 -12.10 -18.30 7.95
C LEU A 649 -10.85 -17.90 8.75
N TYR A 650 -10.50 -18.74 9.71
CA TYR A 650 -9.41 -18.54 10.66
C TYR A 650 -8.17 -19.33 10.24
N PHE A 651 -7.00 -18.71 10.37
CA PHE A 651 -5.69 -19.30 10.20
C PHE A 651 -4.91 -19.04 11.50
N GLY A 652 -4.61 -20.09 12.25
CA GLY A 652 -3.91 -20.04 13.54
C GLY A 652 -2.54 -20.69 13.46
N GLY A 653 -1.59 -20.19 14.26
CA GLY A 653 -0.23 -20.73 14.30
C GLY A 653 0.51 -20.61 12.97
N ILE A 654 0.30 -19.50 12.25
CA ILE A 654 1.07 -19.14 11.05
C ILE A 654 2.52 -18.93 11.48
N ASP A 655 3.48 -19.51 10.77
CA ASP A 655 4.92 -19.26 10.86
C ASP A 655 5.44 -19.20 9.42
N PHE A 656 5.48 -17.97 8.90
CA PHE A 656 6.02 -17.63 7.60
C PHE A 656 7.47 -17.17 7.74
N ARG A 657 8.33 -17.61 6.83
CA ARG A 657 9.74 -17.17 6.73
C ARG A 657 10.05 -16.91 5.26
N LEU A 658 10.77 -15.82 5.00
CA LEU A 658 11.15 -15.41 3.66
C LEU A 658 12.42 -16.11 3.18
N GLU A 659 13.43 -16.27 4.03
CA GLU A 659 14.72 -16.86 3.67
C GLU A 659 15.22 -17.87 4.74
N PRO A 660 15.22 -19.19 4.45
CA PRO A 660 14.63 -19.81 3.25
C PRO A 660 13.09 -19.69 3.27
N MET A 661 12.47 -19.54 2.10
CA MET A 661 11.02 -19.39 1.99
C MET A 661 10.30 -20.63 2.52
N ALA A 662 9.48 -20.47 3.57
CA ALA A 662 8.68 -21.56 4.15
C ALA A 662 7.39 -21.02 4.78
N ILE A 663 6.30 -21.80 4.68
CA ILE A 663 4.99 -21.45 5.25
C ILE A 663 4.48 -22.62 6.11
N ASN A 664 4.39 -22.42 7.41
CA ASN A 664 3.73 -23.37 8.31
C ASN A 664 2.46 -22.74 8.88
N ILE A 665 1.37 -23.50 8.95
CA ILE A 665 0.10 -23.07 9.53
C ILE A 665 -0.36 -24.16 10.50
N GLY A 666 -0.58 -23.83 11.77
CA GLY A 666 -1.03 -24.77 12.78
C GLY A 666 -2.46 -25.27 12.53
N GLU A 667 -3.40 -24.35 12.36
CA GLU A 667 -4.81 -24.66 12.13
C GLU A 667 -5.44 -23.72 11.07
N ILE A 668 -6.28 -24.27 10.21
CA ILE A 668 -7.22 -23.53 9.36
C ILE A 668 -8.62 -23.93 9.79
N ALA A 669 -9.52 -23.00 10.10
CA ALA A 669 -10.89 -23.30 10.48
C ALA A 669 -11.88 -22.46 9.66
N LEU A 670 -12.82 -23.11 9.00
CA LEU A 670 -13.91 -22.47 8.25
C LEU A 670 -15.25 -22.81 8.92
N THR A 671 -15.99 -21.77 9.31
CA THR A 671 -17.23 -21.90 10.09
C THR A 671 -18.40 -21.18 9.42
N ASP A 672 -19.59 -21.79 9.51
CA ASP A 672 -20.86 -21.26 9.00
C ASP A 672 -20.75 -20.80 7.54
N TYR A 673 -20.22 -21.68 6.67
CA TYR A 673 -19.93 -21.36 5.27
C TYR A 673 -21.05 -21.76 4.32
N PHE A 674 -21.21 -20.97 3.26
CA PHE A 674 -22.15 -21.20 2.16
C PHE A 674 -21.43 -21.05 0.83
N SER A 675 -21.67 -21.97 -0.11
CA SER A 675 -21.22 -21.84 -1.50
C SER A 675 -22.32 -22.28 -2.46
N ARG A 676 -22.50 -21.51 -3.54
CA ARG A 676 -23.38 -21.87 -4.66
C ARG A 676 -22.54 -22.35 -5.85
N LEU A 677 -22.61 -23.65 -6.11
CA LEU A 677 -21.92 -24.29 -7.22
C LEU A 677 -22.91 -24.55 -8.35
N ILE A 678 -22.63 -23.99 -9.52
CA ILE A 678 -23.46 -24.12 -10.72
C ILE A 678 -22.60 -24.76 -11.80
N LEU A 679 -22.98 -25.96 -12.25
CA LEU A 679 -22.48 -26.56 -13.48
C LEU A 679 -23.32 -26.01 -14.63
N ASN A 680 -22.71 -25.23 -15.51
CA ASN A 680 -23.42 -24.59 -16.63
C ASN A 680 -23.75 -25.60 -17.75
N LYS A 681 -24.47 -25.14 -18.77
CA LYS A 681 -24.88 -25.96 -19.93
C LYS A 681 -23.69 -26.53 -20.73
N ASP A 682 -22.50 -25.93 -20.58
CA ASP A 682 -21.26 -26.36 -21.23
C ASP A 682 -20.44 -27.31 -20.34
N GLY A 683 -20.92 -27.67 -19.15
CA GLY A 683 -20.23 -28.54 -18.21
C GLY A 683 -19.09 -27.87 -17.44
N LYS A 684 -19.08 -26.53 -17.32
CA LYS A 684 -18.11 -25.77 -16.51
C LYS A 684 -18.73 -25.26 -15.21
N LEU A 685 -17.93 -25.26 -14.14
CA LEU A 685 -18.34 -24.74 -12.84
C LEU A 685 -18.15 -23.22 -12.76
N ASN A 686 -19.14 -22.52 -12.22
CA ASN A 686 -19.09 -21.07 -11.97
C ASN A 686 -17.88 -20.62 -11.09
N VAL A 687 -17.43 -21.46 -10.14
CA VAL A 687 -16.24 -21.16 -9.33
C VAL A 687 -14.94 -21.08 -10.12
N ALA A 688 -14.86 -21.77 -11.27
CA ALA A 688 -13.70 -21.70 -12.16
C ALA A 688 -13.65 -20.37 -12.96
N GLU A 689 -14.75 -19.61 -12.95
CA GLU A 689 -14.93 -18.37 -13.71
C GLU A 689 -14.95 -17.13 -12.80
N ILE A 690 -14.55 -17.25 -11.52
CA ILE A 690 -14.51 -16.11 -10.57
C ILE A 690 -13.58 -15.00 -11.08
N VAL A 691 -12.40 -15.37 -11.57
CA VAL A 691 -11.43 -14.43 -12.12
C VAL A 691 -11.79 -14.13 -13.57
N LYS A 692 -12.05 -12.86 -13.89
CA LYS A 692 -12.21 -12.43 -15.28
C LYS A 692 -10.88 -12.65 -16.01
N LYS A 693 -10.91 -13.47 -17.05
CA LYS A 693 -9.83 -13.46 -18.05
C LYS A 693 -9.93 -12.13 -18.80
N PRO A 694 -8.86 -11.33 -18.89
CA PRO A 694 -8.90 -10.12 -19.70
C PRO A 694 -9.19 -10.52 -21.15
N GLU A 695 -10.36 -10.14 -21.65
CA GLU A 695 -10.62 -10.18 -23.08
C GLU A 695 -9.59 -9.26 -23.72
N ARG A 696 -8.65 -9.86 -24.45
CA ARG A 696 -7.79 -9.14 -25.37
C ARG A 696 -8.74 -8.51 -26.39
N GLN A 697 -9.00 -7.22 -26.22
CA GLN A 697 -9.94 -6.45 -27.03
C GLN A 697 -9.63 -6.66 -28.52
N ALA A 698 -10.47 -7.47 -29.17
CA ALA A 698 -10.67 -7.41 -30.60
C ALA A 698 -11.60 -6.22 -30.86
N VAL A 699 -11.01 -5.06 -31.17
CA VAL A 699 -11.76 -3.92 -31.72
C VAL A 699 -11.57 -3.93 -33.23
N ALA A 700 -12.67 -4.24 -33.91
CA ALA A 700 -13.09 -3.81 -35.24
C ALA A 700 -12.17 -4.04 -36.45
N ALA A 701 -12.53 -5.06 -37.24
CA ALA A 701 -12.86 -4.84 -38.65
C ALA A 701 -13.99 -5.81 -39.04
N LYS A 702 -15.17 -5.26 -39.37
CA LYS A 702 -16.25 -5.97 -40.07
C LYS A 702 -16.43 -5.32 -41.45
N LYS A 703 -16.71 -6.19 -42.43
CA LYS A 703 -16.97 -6.01 -43.88
C LYS A 703 -15.69 -6.09 -44.73
N ASP A 704 -15.57 -6.98 -45.72
CA ASP A 704 -16.56 -7.46 -46.69
C ASP A 704 -16.53 -8.98 -47.00
N GLU A 705 -17.55 -9.38 -47.76
CA GLU A 705 -18.07 -10.72 -48.05
C GLU A 705 -17.23 -11.61 -49.00
N ALA A 706 -17.42 -12.93 -48.79
CA ALA A 706 -17.51 -14.03 -49.76
C ALA A 706 -16.29 -14.45 -50.61
N LYS A 707 -15.75 -15.66 -50.33
CA LYS A 707 -15.98 -16.91 -51.10
C LYS A 707 -15.41 -18.14 -50.35
N PRO A 708 -16.00 -19.35 -50.47
CA PRO A 708 -15.59 -20.52 -49.67
C PRO A 708 -14.52 -21.35 -50.39
N GLU A 709 -13.44 -21.68 -49.68
CA GLU A 709 -12.49 -22.73 -50.08
C GLU A 709 -12.19 -23.70 -48.92
N GLN A 710 -12.44 -24.96 -49.24
CA GLN A 710 -12.08 -26.28 -48.69
C GLN A 710 -11.39 -26.46 -47.31
N PRO A 711 -11.72 -27.57 -46.62
CA PRO A 711 -11.14 -27.91 -45.33
C PRO A 711 -9.73 -28.46 -45.50
N LYS A 712 -8.73 -27.73 -44.99
CA LYS A 712 -7.38 -28.24 -44.76
C LYS A 712 -7.20 -28.58 -43.28
N ALA A 713 -7.04 -29.90 -43.08
CA ALA A 713 -6.17 -30.58 -42.13
C ALA A 713 -6.10 -30.08 -40.68
N GLU A 714 -6.51 -30.98 -39.79
CA GLU A 714 -6.08 -31.10 -38.39
C GLU A 714 -4.66 -30.56 -38.15
N PRO A 715 -4.43 -29.74 -37.10
CA PRO A 715 -3.10 -29.59 -36.56
C PRO A 715 -2.76 -30.91 -35.86
N LYS A 716 -2.02 -31.78 -36.56
CA LYS A 716 -1.14 -32.74 -35.89
C LYS A 716 -0.20 -31.92 -35.00
N LEU A 717 -0.46 -31.95 -33.69
CA LEU A 717 0.44 -31.47 -32.66
C LEU A 717 1.78 -32.18 -32.85
N ALA A 718 2.72 -31.46 -33.45
CA ALA A 718 4.13 -31.76 -33.41
C ALA A 718 4.60 -31.65 -31.96
N ALA A 719 4.45 -32.75 -31.22
CA ALA A 719 5.26 -33.01 -30.04
C ALA A 719 6.69 -33.28 -30.53
N LYS A 720 7.51 -32.22 -30.68
CA LYS A 720 8.97 -32.39 -30.67
C LYS A 720 9.86 -31.19 -30.34
N ASP A 721 9.36 -29.97 -30.16
CA ASP A 721 10.23 -28.82 -29.85
C ASP A 721 9.88 -28.03 -28.57
N ALA A 722 9.27 -28.68 -27.57
CA ALA A 722 9.03 -28.08 -26.24
C ALA A 722 9.93 -28.67 -25.12
N ALA A 723 11.08 -29.25 -25.47
CA ALA A 723 11.97 -29.91 -24.51
C ALA A 723 13.33 -29.21 -24.30
N LYS A 724 13.48 -27.92 -24.65
CA LYS A 724 14.77 -27.21 -24.52
C LYS A 724 14.80 -25.90 -23.73
N ASP A 725 13.71 -25.51 -23.08
CA ASP A 725 13.73 -24.37 -22.14
C ASP A 725 12.97 -24.66 -20.82
N ALA A 726 13.11 -25.88 -20.30
CA ALA A 726 12.83 -26.14 -18.90
C ALA A 726 14.11 -25.84 -18.10
N GLY A 727 14.32 -24.57 -17.73
CA GLY A 727 15.24 -24.24 -16.64
C GLY A 727 14.87 -25.07 -15.40
N PRO A 728 15.83 -25.39 -14.51
CA PRO A 728 15.59 -26.27 -13.38
C PRO A 728 14.35 -25.80 -12.61
N ALA A 729 13.36 -26.69 -12.47
CA ALA A 729 12.15 -26.41 -11.71
C ALA A 729 12.58 -25.92 -10.32
N LYS A 730 12.25 -24.66 -9.99
CA LYS A 730 12.53 -24.12 -8.65
C LYS A 730 11.96 -25.11 -7.62
N PRO A 731 12.73 -25.49 -6.58
CA PRO A 731 12.25 -26.44 -5.59
C PRO A 731 10.91 -25.96 -5.01
N PRO A 732 9.93 -26.87 -4.82
CA PRO A 732 8.61 -26.50 -4.35
C PRO A 732 8.72 -25.82 -2.99
N ILE A 733 7.99 -24.71 -2.80
CA ILE A 733 7.98 -23.99 -1.52
C ILE A 733 7.50 -24.96 -0.41
N PRO A 734 8.27 -25.15 0.67
CA PRO A 734 7.83 -25.96 1.81
C PRO A 734 6.58 -25.35 2.46
N ILE A 735 5.45 -26.07 2.38
CA ILE A 735 4.17 -25.69 2.97
C ILE A 735 3.73 -26.82 3.89
N LYS A 736 3.36 -26.49 5.14
CA LYS A 736 2.79 -27.43 6.10
C LYS A 736 1.55 -26.83 6.77
N VAL A 737 0.47 -27.60 6.82
CA VAL A 737 -0.78 -27.27 7.51
C VAL A 737 -1.09 -28.38 8.52
N GLY A 738 -1.08 -28.05 9.81
CA GLY A 738 -1.28 -29.01 10.89
C GLY A 738 -2.68 -29.60 10.91
N LYS A 739 -3.71 -28.75 10.86
CA LYS A 739 -5.12 -29.14 10.88
C LYS A 739 -5.97 -28.19 10.05
N ILE A 740 -6.92 -28.71 9.30
CA ILE A 740 -8.01 -27.96 8.65
C ILE A 740 -9.30 -28.45 9.28
N THR A 741 -10.18 -27.56 9.73
CA THR A 741 -11.49 -27.88 10.30
C THR A 741 -12.59 -27.18 9.50
N LEU A 742 -13.62 -27.93 9.12
CA LEU A 742 -14.82 -27.40 8.46
C LEU A 742 -16.01 -27.60 9.40
N GLN A 743 -16.83 -26.57 9.59
CA GLN A 743 -17.98 -26.64 10.48
C GLN A 743 -19.22 -25.94 9.89
N ASN A 744 -20.35 -26.63 9.98
CA ASN A 744 -21.68 -26.12 9.66
C ASN A 744 -21.81 -25.53 8.24
N GLY A 745 -21.25 -26.22 7.26
CA GLY A 745 -21.29 -25.81 5.87
C GLY A 745 -22.59 -26.16 5.15
N THR A 746 -22.94 -25.31 4.19
CA THR A 746 -24.01 -25.55 3.22
C THR A 746 -23.48 -25.33 1.80
N VAL A 747 -23.72 -26.28 0.90
CA VAL A 747 -23.40 -26.13 -0.53
C VAL A 747 -24.67 -26.37 -1.33
N ASN A 748 -25.06 -25.38 -2.12
CA ASN A 748 -26.15 -25.53 -3.07
C ASN A 748 -25.53 -25.87 -4.42
N PHE A 749 -25.77 -27.09 -4.89
CA PHE A 749 -25.29 -27.56 -6.19
C PHE A 749 -26.45 -27.54 -7.19
N SER A 750 -26.24 -26.91 -8.33
CA SER A 750 -27.18 -26.89 -9.45
C SER A 750 -26.48 -27.36 -10.71
N ASP A 751 -27.02 -28.40 -11.32
CA ASP A 751 -26.58 -28.93 -12.61
C ASP A 751 -27.53 -28.49 -13.71
N LEU A 752 -27.05 -27.57 -14.57
CA LEU A 752 -27.75 -27.05 -15.74
C LEU A 752 -27.34 -27.76 -17.04
N PHE A 753 -26.47 -28.77 -16.96
CA PHE A 753 -26.05 -29.61 -18.10
C PHE A 753 -27.10 -30.66 -18.47
N VAL A 754 -27.99 -31.00 -17.53
CA VAL A 754 -29.13 -31.91 -17.72
C VAL A 754 -30.47 -31.16 -17.70
N LYS A 755 -31.50 -31.72 -18.36
CA LYS A 755 -32.85 -31.16 -18.40
C LYS A 755 -33.89 -32.21 -17.97
N PRO A 756 -34.86 -31.87 -17.10
CA PRO A 756 -34.96 -30.62 -16.35
C PRO A 756 -33.76 -30.42 -15.42
N ASN A 757 -33.42 -29.17 -15.07
CA ASN A 757 -32.22 -28.88 -14.28
C ASN A 757 -32.27 -29.60 -12.93
N TYR A 758 -31.14 -30.11 -12.48
CA TYR A 758 -31.03 -30.78 -11.19
C TYR A 758 -30.49 -29.80 -10.14
N THR A 759 -31.04 -29.81 -8.93
CA THR A 759 -30.54 -28.97 -7.82
C THR A 759 -30.66 -29.71 -6.51
N VAL A 760 -29.62 -29.62 -5.68
CA VAL A 760 -29.56 -30.28 -4.37
C VAL A 760 -28.83 -29.42 -3.36
N ASN A 761 -29.26 -29.53 -2.09
CA ASN A 761 -28.60 -28.91 -0.95
C ASN A 761 -27.79 -29.97 -0.19
N LEU A 762 -26.51 -29.68 0.00
CA LEU A 762 -25.62 -30.39 0.89
C LEU A 762 -25.52 -29.58 2.19
N THR A 763 -26.00 -30.13 3.30
CA THR A 763 -26.08 -29.41 4.58
C THR A 763 -25.33 -30.11 5.70
N LYS A 764 -25.07 -29.37 6.79
CA LYS A 764 -24.30 -29.84 7.94
C LYS A 764 -22.93 -30.40 7.53
N LEU A 765 -22.32 -29.81 6.49
CA LEU A 765 -20.99 -30.21 6.04
C LEU A 765 -19.98 -29.84 7.13
N GLY A 766 -19.18 -30.82 7.53
CA GLY A 766 -18.14 -30.61 8.51
C GLY A 766 -17.11 -31.72 8.45
N GLY A 767 -15.95 -31.50 9.06
CA GLY A 767 -14.87 -32.46 8.98
C GLY A 767 -13.51 -31.86 9.32
N ARG A 768 -12.47 -32.66 9.13
CA ARG A 768 -11.09 -32.27 9.37
C ARG A 768 -10.12 -32.90 8.39
N VAL A 769 -9.04 -32.18 8.12
CA VAL A 769 -7.83 -32.70 7.46
C VAL A 769 -6.64 -32.48 8.38
N THR A 770 -5.80 -33.46 8.63
CA THR A 770 -4.62 -33.31 9.51
C THR A 770 -3.33 -33.67 8.81
N ASN A 771 -2.26 -32.91 9.08
CA ASN A 771 -0.90 -33.12 8.57
C ASN A 771 -0.74 -32.97 7.04
N LEU A 772 -1.35 -31.94 6.45
CA LEU A 772 -1.21 -31.62 5.03
C LEU A 772 0.15 -30.94 4.77
N SER A 773 0.96 -31.42 3.82
CA SER A 773 2.31 -30.89 3.59
C SER A 773 2.80 -31.14 2.17
N SER A 774 3.66 -30.26 1.65
CA SER A 774 4.30 -30.43 0.32
C SER A 774 5.47 -31.43 0.30
N ALA A 775 5.89 -31.93 1.46
CA ALA A 775 6.92 -32.97 1.56
C ALA A 775 6.40 -34.32 1.03
N ALA A 776 7.21 -35.01 0.23
CA ALA A 776 6.81 -36.21 -0.50
C ALA A 776 6.52 -37.44 0.38
N ASP A 777 7.07 -37.47 1.59
CA ASP A 777 6.92 -38.52 2.60
C ASP A 777 5.73 -38.29 3.55
N THR A 778 5.00 -37.20 3.40
CA THR A 778 3.86 -36.87 4.26
C THR A 778 2.54 -37.35 3.65
N VAL A 779 1.62 -37.79 4.50
CA VAL A 779 0.25 -38.15 4.11
C VAL A 779 -0.69 -37.56 5.13
N ALA A 780 -1.72 -36.86 4.67
CA ALA A 780 -2.73 -36.19 5.48
C ALA A 780 -3.93 -37.12 5.71
N ASP A 781 -4.48 -37.16 6.92
CA ASP A 781 -5.75 -37.84 7.19
C ASP A 781 -6.92 -36.92 6.87
N LEU A 782 -7.94 -37.44 6.20
CA LEU A 782 -9.17 -36.78 5.79
C LEU A 782 -10.36 -37.42 6.50
N GLU A 783 -11.22 -36.59 7.07
CA GLU A 783 -12.54 -36.97 7.56
C GLU A 783 -13.55 -35.88 7.19
N LEU A 784 -14.58 -36.22 6.40
CA LEU A 784 -15.70 -35.33 6.08
C LEU A 784 -17.02 -36.02 6.38
N ARG A 785 -17.99 -35.24 6.82
CA ARG A 785 -19.36 -35.67 7.12
C ARG A 785 -20.34 -34.62 6.64
N GLY A 786 -21.55 -35.05 6.28
CA GLY A 786 -22.60 -34.14 5.83
C GLY A 786 -23.93 -34.82 5.60
N ARG A 787 -24.88 -34.08 5.05
CA ARG A 787 -26.17 -34.61 4.59
C ARG A 787 -26.44 -34.19 3.15
N TYR A 788 -26.71 -35.15 2.30
CA TYR A 788 -27.21 -34.95 0.95
C TYR A 788 -28.73 -34.79 0.96
N ALA A 789 -29.26 -33.82 0.21
CA ALA A 789 -30.69 -33.49 0.14
C ALA A 789 -31.35 -33.35 1.52
N ASN A 790 -30.62 -32.82 2.50
CA ASN A 790 -31.01 -32.66 3.91
C ASN A 790 -31.24 -33.94 4.73
N SER A 791 -31.27 -35.12 4.12
CA SER A 791 -31.71 -36.36 4.79
C SER A 791 -30.64 -37.45 4.80
N ALA A 792 -29.98 -37.73 3.67
CA ALA A 792 -29.05 -38.85 3.49
C ALA A 792 -27.66 -38.53 4.07
N PRO A 793 -27.18 -39.26 5.10
CA PRO A 793 -25.86 -39.03 5.67
C PRO A 793 -24.77 -39.40 4.67
N VAL A 794 -23.71 -38.60 4.63
CA VAL A 794 -22.50 -38.81 3.83
C VAL A 794 -21.31 -38.80 4.76
N GLN A 795 -20.41 -39.76 4.60
CA GLN A 795 -19.12 -39.80 5.28
C GLN A 795 -18.00 -40.12 4.28
N ILE A 796 -16.88 -39.44 4.44
CA ILE A 796 -15.66 -39.63 3.64
C ILE A 796 -14.50 -39.74 4.63
N LEU A 797 -13.75 -40.83 4.55
CA LEU A 797 -12.57 -41.09 5.36
C LEU A 797 -11.42 -41.43 4.41
N GLY A 798 -10.22 -40.91 4.66
CA GLY A 798 -9.11 -41.29 3.80
C GLY A 798 -7.79 -40.68 4.18
N LYS A 799 -6.82 -40.93 3.33
CA LYS A 799 -5.45 -40.44 3.40
C LYS A 799 -5.09 -39.80 2.07
N LEU A 800 -4.45 -38.64 2.07
CA LEU A 800 -4.14 -37.90 0.85
C LEU A 800 -2.88 -37.05 0.96
N ASN A 801 -2.19 -36.82 -0.16
CA ASN A 801 -1.19 -35.77 -0.28
C ASN A 801 -1.30 -35.06 -1.63
N PRO A 802 -2.07 -33.97 -1.71
CA PRO A 802 -2.26 -33.20 -2.93
C PRO A 802 -1.19 -32.12 -3.14
N LEU A 803 -0.34 -31.84 -2.14
CA LEU A 803 0.68 -30.78 -2.22
C LEU A 803 2.06 -31.31 -2.64
N ALA A 804 2.30 -32.63 -2.53
CA ALA A 804 3.52 -33.25 -3.04
C ALA A 804 3.53 -33.29 -4.58
N ALA A 805 4.75 -33.36 -5.15
CA ALA A 805 4.96 -33.46 -6.59
C ALA A 805 4.30 -34.71 -7.23
N LYS A 806 4.19 -35.80 -6.45
CA LYS A 806 3.40 -36.98 -6.81
C LYS A 806 2.21 -37.07 -5.88
N SER A 807 1.00 -36.98 -6.42
CA SER A 807 -0.22 -37.02 -5.62
C SER A 807 -0.47 -38.44 -5.09
N PHE A 808 -0.86 -38.53 -3.82
CA PHE A 808 -1.32 -39.76 -3.17
C PHE A 808 -2.78 -39.60 -2.73
N LEU A 809 -3.58 -40.67 -2.87
CA LEU A 809 -4.96 -40.73 -2.39
C LEU A 809 -5.29 -42.16 -1.94
N ASP A 810 -5.97 -42.32 -0.82
CA ASP A 810 -6.61 -43.55 -0.37
C ASP A 810 -7.88 -43.14 0.39
N VAL A 811 -9.01 -43.06 -0.31
CA VAL A 811 -10.26 -42.51 0.20
C VAL A 811 -11.36 -43.55 0.13
N LYS A 812 -12.08 -43.71 1.23
CA LYS A 812 -13.34 -44.42 1.33
C LYS A 812 -14.46 -43.43 1.55
N ALA A 813 -15.55 -43.56 0.82
CA ALA A 813 -16.75 -42.77 1.08
C ALA A 813 -17.99 -43.65 1.08
N ASP A 814 -18.92 -43.30 1.97
CA ASP A 814 -20.21 -43.94 2.10
C ASP A 814 -21.32 -42.90 2.11
N ILE A 815 -22.40 -43.24 1.42
CA ILE A 815 -23.64 -42.48 1.43
C ILE A 815 -24.78 -43.49 1.40
N THR A 816 -25.77 -43.29 2.27
CA THR A 816 -26.85 -44.27 2.46
C THR A 816 -28.23 -43.61 2.32
N GLY A 817 -29.15 -44.32 1.66
CA GLY A 817 -30.55 -43.91 1.58
C GLY A 817 -30.83 -42.68 0.72
N ILE A 818 -30.01 -42.42 -0.32
CA ILE A 818 -30.26 -41.39 -1.32
C ILE A 818 -31.60 -41.66 -2.01
N ASP A 819 -32.45 -40.65 -2.13
CA ASP A 819 -33.67 -40.77 -2.93
C ASP A 819 -33.37 -40.69 -4.42
N LEU A 820 -33.65 -41.77 -5.15
CA LEU A 820 -33.37 -41.84 -6.59
C LEU A 820 -34.35 -41.04 -7.44
N VAL A 821 -35.53 -40.65 -6.93
CA VAL A 821 -36.51 -39.86 -7.70
C VAL A 821 -35.89 -38.53 -8.17
N GLY A 822 -35.04 -37.93 -7.32
CA GLY A 822 -34.29 -36.71 -7.63
C GLY A 822 -33.32 -36.84 -8.82
N PHE A 823 -32.96 -38.07 -9.23
CA PHE A 823 -32.05 -38.34 -10.36
C PHE A 823 -32.77 -38.53 -11.70
N THR A 824 -34.09 -38.33 -11.75
CA THR A 824 -34.89 -38.37 -12.99
C THR A 824 -34.30 -37.55 -14.15
N PRO A 825 -33.72 -36.34 -13.94
CA PRO A 825 -33.01 -35.62 -15.01
C PRO A 825 -31.91 -36.42 -15.72
N TYR A 826 -31.18 -37.25 -14.96
CA TYR A 826 -30.09 -38.07 -15.50
C TYR A 826 -30.63 -39.34 -16.15
N SER A 827 -31.59 -40.03 -15.51
CA SER A 827 -32.20 -41.23 -16.10
C SER A 827 -33.00 -40.92 -17.35
N GLY A 828 -33.70 -39.78 -17.41
CA GLY A 828 -34.38 -39.32 -18.61
C GLY A 828 -33.43 -39.08 -19.76
N LYS A 829 -32.30 -38.38 -19.50
CA LYS A 829 -31.28 -38.09 -20.52
C LYS A 829 -30.63 -39.37 -21.08
N TYR A 830 -30.21 -40.29 -20.22
CA TYR A 830 -29.36 -41.42 -20.63
C TYR A 830 -30.09 -42.77 -20.72
N ALA A 831 -31.10 -43.02 -19.89
CA ALA A 831 -31.89 -44.26 -19.91
C ALA A 831 -33.24 -44.11 -20.65
N GLY A 832 -33.75 -42.89 -20.82
CA GLY A 832 -35.02 -42.61 -21.49
C GLY A 832 -36.26 -42.89 -20.61
N TYR A 833 -36.12 -42.94 -19.29
CA TYR A 833 -37.22 -43.19 -18.34
C TYR A 833 -37.07 -42.34 -17.08
N ALA A 834 -38.19 -41.91 -16.50
CA ALA A 834 -38.24 -41.32 -15.17
C ALA A 834 -38.00 -42.36 -14.07
N ILE A 835 -37.60 -41.94 -12.87
CA ILE A 835 -37.52 -42.83 -11.71
C ILE A 835 -38.73 -42.58 -10.83
N GLU A 836 -39.57 -43.59 -10.65
CA GLU A 836 -40.77 -43.49 -9.80
C GLU A 836 -40.42 -43.65 -8.32
N LYS A 837 -39.55 -44.61 -8.00
CA LYS A 837 -39.06 -44.87 -6.64
C LYS A 837 -37.74 -45.63 -6.62
N GLY A 838 -37.02 -45.49 -5.51
CA GLY A 838 -35.83 -46.27 -5.18
C GLY A 838 -34.95 -45.55 -4.17
N LYS A 839 -34.21 -46.32 -3.37
CA LYS A 839 -33.20 -45.79 -2.44
C LYS A 839 -31.83 -46.30 -2.83
N LEU A 840 -30.86 -45.39 -2.97
CA LEU A 840 -29.48 -45.71 -3.33
C LEU A 840 -28.57 -45.57 -2.11
N SER A 841 -27.75 -46.59 -1.88
CA SER A 841 -26.58 -46.55 -1.01
C SER A 841 -25.34 -46.82 -1.86
N LEU A 842 -24.30 -46.01 -1.70
CA LEU A 842 -23.07 -46.10 -2.47
C LEU A 842 -21.88 -46.19 -1.51
N ASN A 843 -21.02 -47.17 -1.70
CA ASN A 843 -19.73 -47.27 -1.03
C ASN A 843 -18.62 -47.23 -2.07
N VAL A 844 -17.67 -46.32 -1.91
CA VAL A 844 -16.53 -46.17 -2.82
C VAL A 844 -15.22 -46.30 -2.06
N ALA A 845 -14.21 -46.91 -2.67
CA ALA A 845 -12.85 -47.01 -2.15
C ALA A 845 -11.84 -46.75 -3.27
N TYR A 846 -11.20 -45.58 -3.24
CA TYR A 846 -10.37 -45.05 -4.32
C TYR A 846 -8.93 -44.88 -3.83
N LYS A 847 -7.99 -45.51 -4.52
CA LYS A 847 -6.55 -45.44 -4.24
C LYS A 847 -5.80 -44.91 -5.46
N LEU A 848 -5.05 -43.83 -5.30
CA LEU A 848 -4.12 -43.28 -6.28
C LEU A 848 -2.69 -43.38 -5.76
N GLU A 849 -1.86 -44.13 -6.46
CA GLU A 849 -0.45 -44.31 -6.16
C GLU A 849 0.35 -44.41 -7.46
N ASN A 850 1.46 -43.67 -7.58
CA ASN A 850 2.30 -43.63 -8.79
C ASN A 850 1.52 -43.34 -10.09
N ASN A 851 0.62 -42.35 -10.06
CA ASN A 851 -0.29 -42.01 -11.16
C ASN A 851 -1.23 -43.15 -11.61
N GLN A 852 -1.31 -44.26 -10.87
CA GLN A 852 -2.28 -45.33 -11.10
C GLN A 852 -3.46 -45.19 -10.16
N LEU A 853 -4.66 -45.02 -10.72
CA LEU A 853 -5.91 -45.05 -9.98
C LEU A 853 -6.44 -46.48 -9.95
N ALA A 854 -6.77 -46.97 -8.76
CA ALA A 854 -7.60 -48.15 -8.52
C ALA A 854 -8.83 -47.71 -7.72
N ALA A 855 -10.02 -48.07 -8.16
CA ALA A 855 -11.27 -47.63 -7.58
C ALA A 855 -12.26 -48.80 -7.51
N GLU A 856 -12.84 -49.01 -6.34
CA GLU A 856 -13.97 -49.92 -6.13
C GLU A 856 -15.23 -49.11 -5.87
N ASN A 857 -16.32 -49.48 -6.53
CA ASN A 857 -17.61 -48.81 -6.41
C ASN A 857 -18.70 -49.86 -6.16
N ARG A 858 -19.18 -49.96 -4.93
CA ARG A 858 -20.33 -50.81 -4.60
C ARG A 858 -21.60 -49.98 -4.57
N LEU A 859 -22.50 -50.29 -5.49
CA LEU A 859 -23.80 -49.66 -5.67
C LEU A 859 -24.87 -50.60 -5.13
N PHE A 860 -25.62 -50.17 -4.10
CA PHE A 860 -26.77 -50.90 -3.58
C PHE A 860 -28.03 -50.08 -3.78
N ILE A 861 -29.00 -50.61 -4.51
CA ILE A 861 -30.29 -49.95 -4.75
C ILE A 861 -31.41 -50.80 -4.20
N ASP A 862 -32.27 -50.21 -3.37
CA ASP A 862 -33.46 -50.83 -2.80
C ASP A 862 -34.74 -50.31 -3.50
N GLN A 863 -35.65 -51.23 -3.81
CA GLN A 863 -36.96 -51.00 -4.43
C GLN A 863 -36.95 -50.15 -5.72
N PHE A 864 -35.95 -50.29 -6.57
CA PHE A 864 -35.88 -49.53 -7.82
C PHE A 864 -37.04 -49.84 -8.78
N THR A 865 -37.66 -48.79 -9.34
CA THR A 865 -38.70 -48.87 -10.38
C THR A 865 -38.61 -47.67 -11.33
N PHE A 866 -38.62 -47.92 -12.64
CA PHE A 866 -38.79 -46.88 -13.65
C PHE A 866 -40.25 -46.45 -13.77
N GLY A 867 -40.48 -45.17 -14.01
CA GLY A 867 -41.79 -44.58 -14.30
C GLY A 867 -41.99 -44.38 -15.80
N GLU A 868 -42.57 -43.23 -16.17
CA GLU A 868 -42.88 -42.89 -17.56
C GLU A 868 -41.65 -42.78 -18.45
N LYS A 869 -41.82 -43.10 -19.74
CA LYS A 869 -40.78 -42.97 -20.76
C LYS A 869 -40.55 -41.49 -21.08
N ILE A 870 -39.28 -41.08 -21.16
CA ILE A 870 -38.85 -39.71 -21.48
C ILE A 870 -38.13 -39.74 -22.83
N GLU A 871 -38.54 -38.89 -23.77
CA GLU A 871 -37.83 -38.73 -25.04
C GLU A 871 -36.51 -37.97 -24.82
N SER A 872 -35.40 -38.60 -25.18
CA SER A 872 -34.07 -37.99 -25.17
C SER A 872 -33.24 -38.53 -26.33
N PRO A 873 -32.55 -37.65 -27.10
CA PRO A 873 -31.68 -38.07 -28.20
C PRO A 873 -30.45 -38.86 -27.71
N ASP A 874 -30.04 -38.64 -26.46
CA ASP A 874 -28.89 -39.30 -25.82
C ASP A 874 -29.29 -40.61 -25.10
N ALA A 875 -30.57 -41.00 -25.14
CA ALA A 875 -31.05 -42.20 -24.44
C ALA A 875 -30.58 -43.49 -25.12
N THR A 876 -30.26 -44.50 -24.30
CA THR A 876 -29.90 -45.82 -24.79
C THR A 876 -31.03 -46.50 -25.54
N LYS A 877 -30.69 -47.26 -26.58
CA LYS A 877 -31.64 -48.09 -27.34
C LYS A 877 -31.88 -49.47 -26.71
N LEU A 878 -31.17 -49.79 -25.63
CA LEU A 878 -31.26 -51.08 -24.96
C LEU A 878 -32.59 -51.21 -24.18
N PRO A 879 -33.17 -52.42 -24.05
CA PRO A 879 -34.36 -52.68 -23.26
C PRO A 879 -34.06 -52.64 -21.74
N VAL A 880 -34.00 -51.42 -21.18
CA VAL A 880 -33.58 -51.17 -19.80
C VAL A 880 -34.44 -51.88 -18.74
N ASN A 881 -35.73 -52.12 -19.00
CA ASN A 881 -36.61 -52.83 -18.05
C ASN A 881 -36.20 -54.30 -17.87
N LEU A 882 -35.88 -55.00 -18.96
CA LEU A 882 -35.37 -56.37 -18.89
C LEU A 882 -34.05 -56.41 -18.14
N ALA A 883 -33.18 -55.44 -18.43
CA ALA A 883 -31.86 -55.36 -17.81
C ALA A 883 -31.94 -55.13 -16.30
N ILE A 884 -32.87 -54.28 -15.82
CA ILE A 884 -33.13 -54.09 -14.39
C ILE A 884 -33.74 -55.36 -13.76
N SER A 885 -34.68 -56.03 -14.42
CA SER A 885 -35.29 -57.29 -13.91
C SER A 885 -34.26 -58.42 -13.72
N LEU A 886 -33.20 -58.45 -14.54
CA LEU A 886 -32.09 -59.41 -14.41
C LEU A 886 -31.17 -59.10 -13.23
N LEU A 887 -31.00 -57.82 -12.90
CA LEU A 887 -30.15 -57.37 -11.80
C LEU A 887 -30.87 -57.37 -10.44
N LYS A 888 -32.19 -57.19 -10.43
CA LYS A 888 -33.04 -57.10 -9.24
C LYS A 888 -33.30 -58.47 -8.61
N ASN A 889 -32.98 -58.64 -7.33
CA ASN A 889 -33.27 -59.86 -6.59
C ASN A 889 -34.75 -59.96 -6.15
N ASN A 890 -35.13 -61.06 -5.48
CA ASN A 890 -36.50 -61.29 -5.01
C ASN A 890 -36.98 -60.34 -3.90
N ARG A 891 -36.08 -59.60 -3.24
CA ARG A 891 -36.39 -58.54 -2.27
C ARG A 891 -36.55 -57.16 -2.91
N GLY A 892 -36.20 -57.07 -4.20
CA GLY A 892 -36.24 -55.85 -4.97
C GLY A 892 -34.95 -55.04 -4.94
N GLU A 893 -33.84 -55.65 -4.53
CA GLU A 893 -32.54 -55.02 -4.35
C GLU A 893 -31.63 -55.28 -5.56
N ILE A 894 -30.73 -54.34 -5.86
CA ILE A 894 -29.68 -54.42 -6.87
C ILE A 894 -28.34 -54.12 -6.18
N ASP A 895 -27.41 -55.08 -6.17
CA ASP A 895 -26.07 -54.92 -5.58
C ASP A 895 -25.00 -55.15 -6.64
N LEU A 896 -24.30 -54.08 -7.03
CA LEU A 896 -23.29 -54.10 -8.09
C LEU A 896 -21.94 -53.65 -7.55
N ASN A 897 -20.89 -54.40 -7.85
CA ASN A 897 -19.52 -53.96 -7.62
C ASN A 897 -18.86 -53.62 -8.96
N LEU A 898 -18.42 -52.37 -9.12
CA LEU A 898 -17.87 -51.82 -10.36
C LEU A 898 -16.41 -51.38 -10.13
N PRO A 899 -15.43 -52.31 -10.25
CA PRO A 899 -14.02 -51.98 -10.14
C PRO A 899 -13.52 -51.23 -11.38
N ILE A 900 -12.67 -50.23 -11.16
CA ILE A 900 -12.11 -49.37 -12.21
C ILE A 900 -10.63 -49.17 -11.93
N SER A 901 -9.80 -49.30 -12.96
CA SER A 901 -8.38 -48.98 -12.87
C SER A 901 -7.88 -48.26 -14.12
N GLY A 902 -6.83 -47.45 -13.96
CA GLY A 902 -6.14 -46.81 -15.08
C GLY A 902 -5.12 -45.76 -14.68
N SER A 903 -4.33 -45.29 -15.64
CA SER A 903 -3.26 -44.31 -15.45
C SER A 903 -3.75 -42.88 -15.67
N LEU A 904 -3.35 -41.94 -14.82
CA LEU A 904 -3.56 -40.50 -15.02
C LEU A 904 -2.63 -39.90 -16.09
N ASP A 905 -1.59 -40.61 -16.49
CA ASP A 905 -0.69 -40.16 -17.57
C ASP A 905 -1.30 -40.37 -18.97
N ASP A 906 -2.43 -41.09 -19.07
CA ASP A 906 -3.14 -41.28 -20.33
C ASP A 906 -3.99 -40.04 -20.65
N PRO A 907 -3.73 -39.29 -21.74
CA PRO A 907 -4.49 -38.09 -22.10
C PRO A 907 -5.96 -38.36 -22.46
N GLN A 908 -6.35 -39.62 -22.70
CA GLN A 908 -7.75 -40.03 -22.90
C GLN A 908 -8.41 -40.52 -21.60
N PHE A 909 -7.70 -40.54 -20.48
CA PHE A 909 -8.21 -41.03 -19.20
C PHE A 909 -9.38 -40.18 -18.69
N SER A 910 -10.56 -40.81 -18.52
CA SER A 910 -11.75 -40.20 -17.92
C SER A 910 -12.45 -41.21 -17.02
N ILE A 911 -12.51 -40.90 -15.72
CA ILE A 911 -13.19 -41.73 -14.72
C ILE A 911 -14.66 -41.92 -15.09
N GLY A 912 -15.34 -40.85 -15.53
CA GLY A 912 -16.74 -40.91 -15.97
C GLY A 912 -16.92 -41.81 -17.18
N GLY A 913 -16.02 -41.72 -18.18
CA GLY A 913 -16.05 -42.59 -19.36
C GLY A 913 -15.85 -44.07 -19.00
N LEU A 914 -14.98 -44.37 -18.04
CA LEU A 914 -14.75 -45.73 -17.55
C LEU A 914 -15.96 -46.29 -16.80
N ILE A 915 -16.56 -45.51 -15.88
CA ILE A 915 -17.79 -45.90 -15.17
C ILE A 915 -18.91 -46.21 -16.17
N VAL A 916 -19.16 -45.29 -17.11
CA VAL A 916 -20.19 -45.47 -18.15
C VAL A 916 -19.92 -46.72 -18.96
N LYS A 917 -18.68 -46.97 -19.39
CA LYS A 917 -18.32 -48.16 -20.16
C LYS A 917 -18.54 -49.46 -19.38
N VAL A 918 -18.19 -49.51 -18.10
CA VAL A 918 -18.41 -50.69 -17.25
C VAL A 918 -19.91 -50.96 -17.08
N ILE A 919 -20.70 -49.92 -16.80
CA ILE A 919 -22.16 -50.03 -16.65
C ILE A 919 -22.83 -50.44 -17.96
N VAL A 920 -22.48 -49.80 -19.08
CA VAL A 920 -23.01 -50.15 -20.41
C VAL A 920 -22.66 -51.58 -20.76
N ASN A 921 -21.41 -52.02 -20.55
CA ASN A 921 -21.00 -53.40 -20.80
C ASN A 921 -21.77 -54.41 -19.92
N LEU A 922 -22.04 -54.08 -18.66
CA LEU A 922 -22.86 -54.91 -17.78
C LEU A 922 -24.29 -55.05 -18.31
N PHE A 923 -24.92 -53.93 -18.71
CA PHE A 923 -26.28 -53.93 -19.26
C PHE A 923 -26.37 -54.59 -20.64
N VAL A 924 -25.41 -54.34 -21.53
CA VAL A 924 -25.32 -55.02 -22.84
C VAL A 924 -25.23 -56.52 -22.62
N LYS A 925 -24.31 -57.00 -21.76
CA LYS A 925 -24.20 -58.43 -21.43
C LYS A 925 -25.48 -59.01 -20.85
N ALA A 926 -26.15 -58.27 -19.96
CA ALA A 926 -27.43 -58.70 -19.38
C ALA A 926 -28.51 -58.91 -20.46
N VAL A 927 -28.60 -58.02 -21.45
CA VAL A 927 -29.62 -58.09 -22.51
C VAL A 927 -29.24 -59.07 -23.61
N THR A 928 -27.99 -59.05 -24.09
CA THR A 928 -27.57 -59.87 -25.24
C THR A 928 -27.35 -61.34 -24.86
N SER A 929 -27.12 -61.63 -23.57
CA SER A 929 -26.82 -62.98 -23.10
C SER A 929 -27.31 -63.18 -21.65
N PRO A 930 -28.64 -63.12 -21.40
CA PRO A 930 -29.20 -63.15 -20.05
C PRO A 930 -28.85 -64.42 -19.27
N PHE A 931 -28.77 -65.58 -19.95
CA PHE A 931 -28.36 -66.84 -19.32
C PHE A 931 -26.87 -66.91 -18.95
N ALA A 932 -25.99 -66.23 -19.70
CA ALA A 932 -24.57 -66.14 -19.35
C ALA A 932 -24.36 -65.37 -18.05
N LEU A 933 -25.13 -64.28 -17.86
CA LEU A 933 -25.13 -63.52 -16.60
C LEU A 933 -25.59 -64.39 -15.43
N LEU A 934 -26.73 -65.11 -15.57
CA LEU A 934 -27.22 -66.02 -14.53
C LEU A 934 -26.23 -67.18 -14.25
N GLY A 935 -25.59 -67.71 -15.30
CA GLY A 935 -24.61 -68.80 -15.20
C GLY A 935 -23.32 -68.39 -14.49
N SER A 936 -22.90 -67.13 -14.65
CA SER A 936 -21.76 -66.58 -13.91
C SER A 936 -22.04 -66.38 -12.41
N MET A 937 -23.31 -66.12 -12.04
CA MET A 937 -23.71 -65.83 -10.65
C MET A 937 -24.10 -67.07 -9.85
N PHE A 938 -24.78 -68.04 -10.49
CA PHE A 938 -25.34 -69.21 -9.82
C PHE A 938 -24.63 -70.53 -10.15
N GLY A 939 -23.60 -70.47 -11.01
CA GLY A 939 -22.80 -71.60 -11.47
C GLY A 939 -23.49 -72.35 -12.61
N GLY A 940 -22.81 -72.53 -13.75
CA GLY A 940 -23.41 -73.20 -14.93
C GLY A 940 -22.85 -72.79 -16.30
N GLY A 941 -22.03 -71.72 -16.35
CA GLY A 941 -21.41 -71.24 -17.60
C GLY A 941 -22.43 -70.72 -18.62
N ASP A 942 -21.99 -70.52 -19.88
CA ASP A 942 -22.84 -70.07 -21.00
C ASP A 942 -23.91 -71.09 -21.42
N GLU A 943 -23.99 -72.25 -20.76
CA GLU A 943 -24.82 -73.38 -21.15
C GLU A 943 -26.17 -73.49 -20.42
N LEU A 944 -26.60 -72.44 -19.70
CA LEU A 944 -27.90 -72.42 -18.99
C LEU A 944 -29.11 -72.14 -19.89
N SER A 945 -28.91 -71.82 -21.17
CA SER A 945 -30.01 -71.50 -22.11
C SER A 945 -30.72 -72.74 -22.67
N ASN A 946 -30.23 -73.94 -22.40
CA ASN A 946 -30.88 -75.19 -22.82
C ASN A 946 -30.50 -76.38 -21.92
N VAL A 947 -31.24 -77.48 -22.06
CA VAL A 947 -30.93 -78.80 -21.49
C VAL A 947 -30.98 -79.86 -22.58
N GLU A 948 -29.90 -80.61 -22.76
CA GLU A 948 -29.78 -81.69 -23.74
C GLU A 948 -30.41 -83.00 -23.23
N PHE A 949 -31.03 -83.74 -24.15
CA PHE A 949 -31.63 -85.05 -23.90
C PHE A 949 -31.02 -86.12 -24.81
N ALA A 950 -30.97 -87.36 -24.35
CA ALA A 950 -30.62 -88.48 -25.22
C ALA A 950 -31.69 -88.69 -26.29
N ALA A 951 -31.27 -89.04 -27.51
CA ALA A 951 -32.16 -89.27 -28.64
C ALA A 951 -33.26 -90.29 -28.28
N GLY A 952 -34.53 -89.94 -28.54
CA GLY A 952 -35.69 -90.78 -28.22
C GLY A 952 -36.16 -90.78 -26.77
N ARG A 953 -35.45 -90.12 -25.85
CA ARG A 953 -35.74 -90.12 -24.41
C ARG A 953 -36.15 -88.74 -23.89
N ALA A 954 -37.02 -88.74 -22.89
CA ALA A 954 -37.49 -87.54 -22.18
C ALA A 954 -37.08 -87.52 -20.69
N SER A 955 -36.20 -88.44 -20.27
CA SER A 955 -35.63 -88.46 -18.92
C SER A 955 -34.41 -87.55 -18.81
N LEU A 956 -34.28 -86.88 -17.67
CA LEU A 956 -33.14 -86.02 -17.36
C LEU A 956 -31.93 -86.87 -16.96
N ASN A 957 -30.76 -86.56 -17.50
CA ASN A 957 -29.49 -87.12 -17.02
C ASN A 957 -28.93 -86.26 -15.87
N ALA A 958 -27.86 -86.73 -15.23
CA ALA A 958 -27.22 -86.03 -14.11
C ALA A 958 -26.74 -84.62 -14.49
N ALA A 959 -26.24 -84.43 -15.72
CA ALA A 959 -25.80 -83.13 -16.22
C ALA A 959 -26.97 -82.14 -16.42
N GLY A 960 -28.09 -82.60 -16.98
CA GLY A 960 -29.31 -81.83 -17.17
C GLY A 960 -29.94 -81.43 -15.84
N SER A 961 -29.97 -82.33 -14.87
CA SER A 961 -30.50 -82.04 -13.51
C SER A 961 -29.67 -80.95 -12.81
N LYS A 962 -28.34 -81.01 -12.91
CA LYS A 962 -27.44 -79.99 -12.34
C LYS A 962 -27.60 -78.61 -13.01
N LYS A 963 -27.85 -78.57 -14.33
CA LYS A 963 -28.17 -77.32 -15.04
C LYS A 963 -29.51 -76.74 -14.59
N LEU A 964 -30.52 -77.59 -14.38
CA LEU A 964 -31.82 -77.14 -13.89
C LEU A 964 -31.77 -76.67 -12.43
N GLU A 965 -30.93 -77.24 -11.57
CA GLU A 965 -30.69 -76.71 -10.20
C GLU A 965 -30.17 -75.28 -10.23
N ALA A 966 -29.16 -75.02 -11.07
CA ALA A 966 -28.61 -73.69 -11.24
C ALA A 966 -29.64 -72.69 -11.80
N LEU A 967 -30.42 -73.11 -12.81
CA LEU A 967 -31.48 -72.30 -13.40
C LEU A 967 -32.63 -72.03 -12.43
N ALA A 968 -33.07 -73.03 -11.66
CA ALA A 968 -34.11 -72.88 -10.64
C ALA A 968 -33.66 -71.93 -9.52
N LYS A 969 -32.42 -72.07 -9.04
CA LYS A 969 -31.82 -71.14 -8.08
C LYS A 969 -31.83 -69.71 -8.63
N ALA A 970 -31.43 -69.53 -9.88
CA ALA A 970 -31.45 -68.23 -10.55
C ALA A 970 -32.86 -67.65 -10.66
N LEU A 971 -33.87 -68.44 -11.04
CA LEU A 971 -35.26 -67.99 -11.18
C LEU A 971 -35.92 -67.67 -9.83
N ASN A 972 -35.60 -68.40 -8.77
CA ASN A 972 -36.10 -68.11 -7.42
C ASN A 972 -35.48 -66.85 -6.81
N GLU A 973 -34.20 -66.59 -7.11
CA GLU A 973 -33.50 -65.37 -6.74
C GLU A 973 -33.90 -64.16 -7.60
N ARG A 974 -34.54 -64.37 -8.76
CA ARG A 974 -34.98 -63.33 -9.70
C ARG A 974 -36.47 -63.44 -10.00
N SER A 975 -37.31 -63.09 -9.03
CA SER A 975 -38.76 -63.28 -9.09
C SER A 975 -39.47 -62.56 -10.24
N ALA A 976 -38.89 -61.49 -10.78
CA ALA A 976 -39.43 -60.72 -11.90
C ALA A 976 -39.32 -61.44 -13.25
N LEU A 977 -38.43 -62.45 -13.36
CA LEU A 977 -38.20 -63.14 -14.63
C LEU A 977 -39.26 -64.20 -14.90
N LYS A 978 -39.69 -64.27 -16.15
CA LYS A 978 -40.53 -65.36 -16.67
C LYS A 978 -39.69 -66.26 -17.57
N LEU A 979 -39.80 -67.57 -17.38
CA LEU A 979 -39.10 -68.56 -18.20
C LEU A 979 -40.08 -69.11 -19.24
N GLU A 980 -39.72 -69.03 -20.51
CA GLU A 980 -40.37 -69.74 -21.59
C GLU A 980 -39.54 -70.97 -21.97
N ILE A 981 -40.20 -72.12 -22.09
CA ILE A 981 -39.59 -73.42 -22.33
C ILE A 981 -40.10 -73.96 -23.66
N ALA A 982 -39.19 -74.26 -24.59
CA ALA A 982 -39.53 -74.87 -25.88
C ALA A 982 -38.78 -76.19 -26.06
N GLY A 983 -39.52 -77.30 -26.12
CA GLY A 983 -38.94 -78.60 -26.45
C GLY A 983 -38.55 -78.69 -27.92
N ARG A 984 -37.37 -79.27 -28.19
CA ARG A 984 -36.91 -79.61 -29.54
C ARG A 984 -36.67 -81.11 -29.68
N ALA A 985 -37.01 -81.62 -30.85
CA ALA A 985 -36.64 -82.95 -31.28
C ALA A 985 -35.99 -82.90 -32.67
N ASP A 986 -34.98 -83.75 -32.85
CA ASP A 986 -34.35 -84.01 -34.13
C ASP A 986 -35.23 -84.94 -34.98
N PRO A 987 -35.61 -84.57 -36.21
CA PRO A 987 -36.54 -85.37 -37.00
C PRO A 987 -36.03 -86.79 -37.33
N GLU A 988 -34.71 -87.00 -37.41
CA GLU A 988 -34.13 -88.32 -37.73
C GLU A 988 -33.59 -89.02 -36.48
N ALA A 989 -32.74 -88.34 -35.71
CA ALA A 989 -32.07 -88.95 -34.56
C ALA A 989 -33.08 -89.31 -33.45
N ASP A 990 -34.08 -88.47 -33.18
CA ASP A 990 -35.10 -88.78 -32.18
C ASP A 990 -36.10 -89.83 -32.66
N ARG A 991 -36.33 -89.95 -33.97
CA ARG A 991 -37.16 -91.02 -34.53
C ARG A 991 -36.47 -92.38 -34.39
N GLU A 992 -35.19 -92.47 -34.73
CA GLU A 992 -34.34 -93.64 -34.49
C GLU A 992 -34.26 -93.98 -33.00
N GLY A 993 -33.99 -92.98 -32.17
CA GLY A 993 -33.91 -93.13 -30.71
C GLY A 993 -35.24 -93.60 -30.11
N ALA A 994 -36.37 -93.06 -30.56
CA ALA A 994 -37.69 -93.44 -30.07
C ALA A 994 -38.04 -94.90 -30.42
N LYS A 995 -37.61 -95.38 -31.60
CA LYS A 995 -37.71 -96.81 -31.96
C LYS A 995 -36.91 -97.69 -31.02
N ARG A 996 -35.68 -97.29 -30.66
CA ARG A 996 -34.84 -98.01 -29.69
C ARG A 996 -35.44 -98.00 -28.29
N ALA A 997 -35.95 -96.86 -27.83
CA ALA A 997 -36.62 -96.75 -26.54
C ALA A 997 -37.93 -97.56 -26.49
N ALA A 998 -38.68 -97.65 -27.59
CA ALA A 998 -39.88 -98.48 -27.71
C ALA A 998 -39.54 -99.98 -27.70
N LEU A 999 -38.45 -100.38 -28.36
CA LEU A 999 -37.91 -101.73 -28.28
C LEU A 999 -37.52 -102.09 -26.84
N GLU A 1000 -36.77 -101.21 -26.19
CA GLU A 1000 -36.36 -101.37 -24.79
C GLU A 1000 -37.57 -101.51 -23.87
N ARG A 1001 -38.60 -100.67 -24.03
CA ARG A 1001 -39.87 -100.81 -23.30
C ARG A 1001 -40.60 -102.13 -23.57
N ALA A 1002 -40.60 -102.61 -24.81
CA ALA A 1002 -41.20 -103.90 -25.13
C ALA A 1002 -40.49 -105.04 -24.41
N MET A 1003 -39.16 -104.99 -24.32
CA MET A 1003 -38.38 -105.95 -23.53
C MET A 1003 -38.63 -105.78 -22.02
N GLN A 1004 -38.73 -104.55 -21.51
CA GLN A 1004 -39.01 -104.26 -20.11
C GLN A 1004 -40.40 -104.75 -19.70
N ALA A 1005 -41.38 -104.63 -20.60
CA ALA A 1005 -42.73 -105.18 -20.39
C ALA A 1005 -42.71 -106.70 -20.24
N GLU A 1006 -41.87 -107.41 -21.00
CA GLU A 1006 -41.67 -108.86 -20.83
C GLU A 1006 -40.92 -109.19 -19.54
N LYS A 1007 -39.92 -108.39 -19.13
CA LYS A 1007 -39.24 -108.55 -17.83
C LYS A 1007 -40.17 -108.24 -16.65
N LEU A 1008 -41.08 -107.28 -16.79
CA LEU A 1008 -42.11 -106.99 -15.79
C LEU A 1008 -43.07 -108.16 -15.60
N LYS A 1009 -43.42 -108.89 -16.68
CA LYS A 1009 -44.24 -110.10 -16.56
C LYS A 1009 -43.54 -111.18 -15.71
N ASP A 1010 -42.21 -111.27 -15.77
CA ASP A 1010 -41.41 -112.17 -14.94
C ASP A 1010 -41.31 -111.67 -13.49
N LEU A 1011 -41.03 -110.38 -13.26
CA LEU A 1011 -40.98 -109.79 -11.92
C LEU A 1011 -42.34 -109.86 -11.19
N LYS A 1012 -43.45 -109.68 -11.93
CA LYS A 1012 -44.81 -109.87 -11.39
C LYS A 1012 -45.09 -111.31 -10.99
N LYS A 1013 -44.55 -112.31 -11.70
CA LYS A 1013 -44.62 -113.72 -11.31
C LYS A 1013 -43.74 -114.04 -10.09
N ALA A 1014 -42.67 -113.29 -9.90
CA ALA A 1014 -41.77 -113.38 -8.74
C ALA A 1014 -42.25 -112.58 -7.51
N GLY A 1015 -43.39 -111.86 -7.59
CA GLY A 1015 -43.95 -111.09 -6.48
C GLY A 1015 -43.32 -109.70 -6.26
N GLU A 1016 -42.45 -109.24 -7.16
CA GLU A 1016 -41.83 -107.92 -7.09
C GLU A 1016 -42.61 -106.88 -7.93
N GLY A 1017 -43.24 -105.92 -7.26
CA GLY A 1017 -43.96 -104.83 -7.90
C GLY A 1017 -43.04 -103.65 -8.23
N LYS A 1018 -42.40 -103.69 -9.40
CA LYS A 1018 -41.68 -102.53 -9.97
C LYS A 1018 -42.49 -101.91 -11.11
N SER A 1019 -42.38 -100.60 -11.28
CA SER A 1019 -42.96 -99.89 -12.42
C SER A 1019 -42.14 -100.17 -13.70
N LEU A 1020 -42.76 -100.02 -14.88
CA LEU A 1020 -42.16 -100.45 -16.15
C LEU A 1020 -40.87 -99.67 -16.50
N ASP A 1021 -40.77 -98.41 -16.07
CA ASP A 1021 -39.61 -97.55 -16.33
C ASP A 1021 -38.44 -97.75 -15.33
N GLU A 1022 -38.62 -98.52 -14.24
CA GLU A 1022 -37.57 -98.86 -13.23
C GLU A 1022 -36.85 -100.19 -13.52
N ILE A 1023 -37.20 -100.82 -14.63
CA ILE A 1023 -36.73 -102.16 -14.97
C ILE A 1023 -35.51 -102.03 -15.87
N GLU A 1024 -34.32 -102.13 -15.30
CA GLU A 1024 -33.10 -102.24 -16.09
C GLU A 1024 -32.93 -103.66 -16.62
N ILE A 1025 -32.57 -103.78 -17.90
CA ILE A 1025 -32.28 -105.06 -18.54
C ILE A 1025 -30.76 -105.20 -18.60
N ALA A 1026 -30.22 -106.17 -17.87
CA ALA A 1026 -28.78 -106.44 -17.91
C ALA A 1026 -28.39 -106.98 -19.30
N PRO A 1027 -27.18 -106.69 -19.82
CA PRO A 1027 -26.74 -107.15 -21.14
C PRO A 1027 -26.86 -108.68 -21.32
N GLU A 1028 -26.61 -109.43 -20.25
CA GLU A 1028 -26.76 -110.89 -20.15
C GLU A 1028 -28.20 -111.36 -20.44
N GLU A 1029 -29.19 -110.56 -20.01
CA GLU A 1029 -30.63 -110.86 -20.05
C GLU A 1029 -31.32 -110.29 -21.28
N SER A 1030 -30.70 -109.32 -21.96
CA SER A 1030 -31.23 -108.67 -23.17
C SER A 1030 -31.61 -109.67 -24.24
N LYS A 1031 -30.80 -110.73 -24.45
CA LYS A 1031 -31.14 -111.78 -25.42
C LYS A 1031 -32.46 -112.47 -25.09
N ILE A 1032 -32.72 -112.75 -23.81
CA ILE A 1032 -33.92 -113.46 -23.34
C ILE A 1032 -35.15 -112.59 -23.58
N TYR A 1033 -35.12 -111.35 -23.10
CA TYR A 1033 -36.28 -110.46 -23.17
C TYR A 1033 -36.50 -109.89 -24.58
N LEU A 1034 -35.44 -109.71 -25.38
CA LEU A 1034 -35.55 -109.37 -26.81
C LEU A 1034 -36.23 -110.49 -27.59
N THR A 1035 -35.84 -111.75 -27.39
CA THR A 1035 -36.49 -112.88 -28.07
C THR A 1035 -37.98 -112.99 -27.68
N ARG A 1036 -38.33 -112.69 -26.43
CA ARG A 1036 -39.73 -112.70 -25.98
C ARG A 1036 -40.52 -111.53 -26.55
N ALA A 1037 -39.98 -110.32 -26.47
CA ALA A 1037 -40.58 -109.14 -27.06
C ALA A 1037 -40.75 -109.32 -28.58
N TYR A 1038 -39.78 -109.91 -29.26
CA TYR A 1038 -39.85 -110.27 -30.68
C TYR A 1038 -40.96 -111.30 -30.94
N LYS A 1039 -41.09 -112.35 -30.12
CA LYS A 1039 -42.18 -113.34 -30.24
C LYS A 1039 -43.56 -112.75 -30.01
N GLU A 1040 -43.70 -111.80 -29.10
CA GLU A 1040 -44.96 -111.13 -28.79
C GLU A 1040 -45.33 -110.04 -29.81
N ALA A 1041 -44.33 -109.41 -30.43
CA ALA A 1041 -44.53 -108.32 -31.37
C ALA A 1041 -45.35 -108.77 -32.60
N LYS A 1042 -46.33 -107.94 -32.97
CA LYS A 1042 -47.31 -108.21 -34.03
C LYS A 1042 -46.82 -107.66 -35.38
N PHE A 1043 -45.91 -108.38 -36.03
CA PHE A 1043 -45.51 -108.13 -37.41
C PHE A 1043 -45.11 -109.43 -38.13
N PRO A 1044 -45.08 -109.48 -39.48
CA PRO A 1044 -44.77 -110.68 -40.23
C PRO A 1044 -43.34 -111.18 -39.92
N LYS A 1045 -43.23 -112.40 -39.41
CA LYS A 1045 -41.94 -113.02 -39.03
C LYS A 1045 -41.45 -113.99 -40.10
N PRO A 1046 -40.13 -114.05 -40.39
CA PRO A 1046 -39.56 -115.03 -41.31
C PRO A 1046 -39.86 -116.46 -40.85
N ARG A 1047 -40.42 -117.28 -41.73
CA ARG A 1047 -40.72 -118.70 -41.50
C ARG A 1047 -39.69 -119.57 -42.22
N ASN A 1048 -39.32 -120.70 -41.63
CA ASN A 1048 -38.48 -121.71 -42.27
C ASN A 1048 -39.29 -122.50 -43.32
N MET A 1049 -38.62 -123.34 -44.13
CA MET A 1049 -39.26 -124.07 -45.24
C MET A 1049 -40.34 -125.08 -44.81
N VAL A 1050 -40.58 -125.24 -43.49
CA VAL A 1050 -41.58 -126.13 -42.89
C VAL A 1050 -42.71 -125.34 -42.21
N GLY A 1051 -42.79 -124.03 -42.43
CA GLY A 1051 -43.87 -123.18 -41.92
C GLY A 1051 -43.76 -122.76 -40.45
N LEU A 1052 -42.66 -123.11 -39.76
CA LEU A 1052 -42.38 -122.72 -38.38
C LEU A 1052 -41.53 -121.43 -38.34
N GLN A 1053 -41.72 -120.61 -37.31
CA GLN A 1053 -40.99 -119.33 -37.15
C GLN A 1053 -39.49 -119.58 -36.97
N LYS A 1054 -38.65 -118.91 -37.77
CA LYS A 1054 -37.18 -119.05 -37.72
C LYS A 1054 -36.62 -118.41 -36.44
N GLU A 1055 -35.77 -119.12 -35.71
CA GLU A 1055 -34.94 -118.51 -34.66
C GLU A 1055 -33.86 -117.66 -35.33
N LEU A 1056 -33.86 -116.36 -35.03
CA LEU A 1056 -32.95 -115.39 -35.64
C LEU A 1056 -31.86 -115.00 -34.63
N PRO A 1057 -30.66 -114.64 -35.10
CA PRO A 1057 -29.66 -113.98 -34.27
C PRO A 1057 -30.23 -112.71 -33.63
N VAL A 1058 -29.68 -112.34 -32.46
CA VAL A 1058 -30.10 -111.17 -31.66
C VAL A 1058 -30.16 -109.90 -32.51
N GLU A 1059 -29.13 -109.67 -33.33
CA GLU A 1059 -29.02 -108.50 -34.20
C GLU A 1059 -30.12 -108.44 -35.28
N GLU A 1060 -30.53 -109.58 -35.85
CA GLU A 1060 -31.61 -109.61 -36.85
C GLU A 1060 -32.98 -109.41 -36.20
N MET A 1061 -33.20 -109.95 -34.99
CA MET A 1061 -34.42 -109.71 -34.21
C MET A 1061 -34.57 -108.24 -33.87
N GLU A 1062 -33.49 -107.62 -33.39
CA GLU A 1062 -33.43 -106.19 -33.07
C GLU A 1062 -33.70 -105.33 -34.30
N LYS A 1063 -33.01 -105.61 -35.42
CA LYS A 1063 -33.21 -104.87 -36.67
C LYS A 1063 -34.65 -104.95 -37.19
N LEU A 1064 -35.27 -106.13 -37.12
CA LEU A 1064 -36.66 -106.33 -37.53
C LEU A 1064 -37.65 -105.64 -36.59
N MET A 1065 -37.39 -105.62 -35.28
CA MET A 1065 -38.19 -104.85 -34.32
C MET A 1065 -38.10 -103.36 -34.61
N LEU A 1066 -36.89 -102.82 -34.76
CA LEU A 1066 -36.66 -101.39 -35.03
C LEU A 1066 -37.24 -100.94 -36.37
N THR A 1067 -37.26 -101.82 -37.37
CA THR A 1067 -37.86 -101.51 -38.69
C THR A 1067 -39.39 -101.44 -38.62
N ASN A 1068 -40.02 -102.27 -37.78
CA ASN A 1068 -41.48 -102.42 -37.72
C ASN A 1068 -42.15 -101.74 -36.52
N LEU A 1069 -41.39 -101.10 -35.63
CA LEU A 1069 -41.94 -100.28 -34.56
C LEU A 1069 -42.46 -98.95 -35.15
N PRO A 1070 -43.78 -98.69 -35.11
CA PRO A 1070 -44.33 -97.45 -35.65
C PRO A 1070 -43.94 -96.30 -34.73
N VAL A 1071 -43.20 -95.34 -35.27
CA VAL A 1071 -42.96 -94.03 -34.65
C VAL A 1071 -43.36 -92.99 -35.68
N SER A 1072 -44.47 -92.31 -35.42
CA SER A 1072 -45.01 -91.25 -36.28
C SER A 1072 -44.31 -89.92 -36.05
N ASP A 1073 -44.53 -88.96 -36.95
CA ASP A 1073 -44.10 -87.57 -36.74
C ASP A 1073 -44.74 -86.95 -35.49
N ASP A 1074 -45.98 -87.34 -35.18
CA ASP A 1074 -46.66 -86.91 -33.97
C ASP A 1074 -45.99 -87.46 -32.70
N ASP A 1075 -45.39 -88.66 -32.76
CA ASP A 1075 -44.65 -89.23 -31.63
C ASP A 1075 -43.34 -88.50 -31.35
N VAL A 1076 -42.65 -88.02 -32.40
CA VAL A 1076 -41.42 -87.22 -32.30
C VAL A 1076 -41.75 -85.81 -31.79
N LYS A 1077 -42.86 -85.22 -32.25
CA LYS A 1077 -43.36 -83.94 -31.74
C LYS A 1077 -43.84 -84.04 -30.29
N ALA A 1078 -44.52 -85.12 -29.93
CA ALA A 1078 -44.92 -85.42 -28.56
C ALA A 1078 -43.72 -85.72 -27.66
N LEU A 1079 -42.62 -86.27 -28.19
CA LEU A 1079 -41.36 -86.42 -27.46
C LEU A 1079 -40.75 -85.06 -27.09
N ALA A 1080 -40.72 -84.10 -28.03
CA ALA A 1080 -40.30 -82.72 -27.73
C ALA A 1080 -41.21 -82.06 -26.68
N GLY A 1081 -42.54 -82.24 -26.78
CA GLY A 1081 -43.50 -81.78 -25.78
C GLY A 1081 -43.24 -82.37 -24.39
N ARG A 1082 -43.11 -83.70 -24.30
CA ARG A 1082 -42.80 -84.42 -23.05
C ARG A 1082 -41.48 -83.97 -22.43
N ARG A 1083 -40.45 -83.67 -23.22
CA ARG A 1083 -39.18 -83.12 -22.68
C ARG A 1083 -39.40 -81.75 -22.02
N ALA A 1084 -40.16 -80.87 -22.66
CA ALA A 1084 -40.48 -79.57 -22.11
C ALA A 1084 -41.32 -79.69 -20.83
N GLU A 1085 -42.30 -80.61 -20.81
CA GLU A 1085 -43.08 -80.97 -19.61
C GLU A 1085 -42.21 -81.55 -18.50
N THR A 1086 -41.26 -82.46 -18.80
CA THR A 1086 -40.30 -82.98 -17.81
C THR A 1086 -39.49 -81.86 -17.18
N VAL A 1087 -38.99 -80.92 -18.00
CA VAL A 1087 -38.23 -79.78 -17.49
C VAL A 1087 -39.09 -78.84 -16.66
N GLN A 1088 -40.31 -78.53 -17.12
CA GLN A 1088 -41.26 -77.69 -16.36
C GLN A 1088 -41.63 -78.35 -15.03
N GLY A 1089 -42.01 -79.63 -15.04
CA GLY A 1089 -42.33 -80.42 -13.84
C GLY A 1089 -41.17 -80.44 -12.86
N TRP A 1090 -39.95 -80.66 -13.35
CA TRP A 1090 -38.75 -80.60 -12.52
C TRP A 1090 -38.56 -79.21 -11.88
N LEU A 1091 -38.66 -78.13 -12.68
CA LEU A 1091 -38.50 -76.76 -12.17
C LEU A 1091 -39.55 -76.37 -11.13
N VAL A 1092 -40.79 -76.84 -11.28
CA VAL A 1092 -41.89 -76.56 -10.34
C VAL A 1092 -41.79 -77.43 -9.08
N GLU A 1093 -41.65 -78.73 -9.24
CA GLU A 1093 -41.71 -79.69 -8.12
C GLU A 1093 -40.41 -79.72 -7.31
N HIS A 1094 -39.27 -79.81 -7.99
CA HIS A 1094 -37.95 -79.96 -7.38
C HIS A 1094 -37.26 -78.59 -7.27
N GLY A 1095 -37.29 -77.79 -8.33
CA GLY A 1095 -36.73 -76.45 -8.36
C GLY A 1095 -37.52 -75.39 -7.58
N LYS A 1096 -38.75 -75.69 -7.16
CA LYS A 1096 -39.67 -74.79 -6.43
C LYS A 1096 -39.93 -73.44 -7.14
N VAL A 1097 -39.79 -73.41 -8.46
CA VAL A 1097 -40.13 -72.24 -9.27
C VAL A 1097 -41.66 -72.14 -9.38
N PRO A 1098 -42.28 -70.98 -9.10
CA PRO A 1098 -43.73 -70.85 -9.18
C PRO A 1098 -44.27 -71.15 -10.58
N PRO A 1099 -45.34 -71.96 -10.71
CA PRO A 1099 -45.84 -72.42 -12.02
C PRO A 1099 -46.31 -71.27 -12.92
N GLU A 1100 -46.81 -70.16 -12.36
CA GLU A 1100 -47.22 -68.97 -13.10
C GLU A 1100 -46.06 -68.22 -13.79
N ARG A 1101 -44.82 -68.64 -13.55
CA ARG A 1101 -43.60 -68.05 -14.13
C ARG A 1101 -42.95 -68.92 -15.19
N VAL A 1102 -43.45 -70.13 -15.41
CA VAL A 1102 -42.87 -71.10 -16.34
C VAL A 1102 -43.88 -71.45 -17.42
N PHE A 1103 -43.61 -70.97 -18.64
CA PHE A 1103 -44.52 -71.08 -19.79
C PHE A 1103 -43.99 -72.08 -20.81
N LEU A 1104 -44.81 -73.06 -21.18
CA LEU A 1104 -44.52 -73.95 -22.29
C LEU A 1104 -44.82 -73.26 -23.63
N LEU A 1105 -43.89 -73.35 -24.56
CA LEU A 1105 -44.06 -72.96 -25.95
C LEU A 1105 -44.30 -74.21 -26.82
N PRO A 1106 -44.91 -74.05 -28.01
CA PRO A 1106 -45.10 -75.16 -28.93
C PRO A 1106 -43.79 -75.89 -29.25
N PRO A 1107 -43.80 -77.24 -29.26
CA PRO A 1107 -42.61 -78.04 -29.57
C PRO A 1107 -42.15 -77.82 -31.01
N LYS A 1108 -40.83 -77.81 -31.23
CA LYS A 1108 -40.21 -77.65 -32.54
C LYS A 1108 -39.56 -78.96 -32.98
N VAL A 1109 -39.74 -79.32 -34.26
CA VAL A 1109 -39.11 -80.48 -34.88
C VAL A 1109 -38.29 -79.96 -36.07
N GLU A 1110 -37.01 -79.72 -35.83
CA GLU A 1110 -36.10 -79.05 -36.76
C GLU A 1110 -34.71 -79.68 -36.65
N ALA A 1111 -34.02 -79.85 -37.78
CA ALA A 1111 -32.62 -80.28 -37.78
C ALA A 1111 -31.70 -79.10 -37.42
N ASP A 1112 -30.68 -79.34 -36.58
CA ASP A 1112 -29.68 -78.34 -36.19
C ASP A 1112 -28.35 -78.61 -36.94
N GLU A 1113 -27.84 -77.64 -37.70
CA GLU A 1113 -26.59 -77.75 -38.49
C GLU A 1113 -25.35 -78.08 -37.64
N LYS A 1114 -25.45 -78.01 -36.30
CA LYS A 1114 -24.37 -78.30 -35.35
C LYS A 1114 -24.50 -79.63 -34.59
N GLY A 1115 -25.46 -80.51 -34.95
CA GLY A 1115 -25.52 -81.90 -34.48
C GLY A 1115 -26.06 -82.15 -33.06
N LYS A 1116 -26.75 -81.18 -32.45
CA LYS A 1116 -27.31 -81.28 -31.08
C LYS A 1116 -28.76 -80.77 -30.98
N ALA A 1117 -29.67 -81.34 -31.79
CA ALA A 1117 -31.07 -80.88 -31.88
C ALA A 1117 -32.03 -81.46 -30.81
N SER A 1118 -31.67 -82.54 -30.13
CA SER A 1118 -32.48 -83.17 -29.06
C SER A 1118 -32.32 -82.44 -27.71
N ARG A 1119 -33.02 -81.32 -27.51
CA ARG A 1119 -32.87 -80.48 -26.32
C ARG A 1119 -34.14 -79.71 -25.95
N VAL A 1120 -34.12 -79.05 -24.82
CA VAL A 1120 -35.13 -78.05 -24.42
C VAL A 1120 -34.45 -76.70 -24.35
N ASP A 1121 -34.94 -75.72 -25.09
CA ASP A 1121 -34.44 -74.35 -25.07
C ASP A 1121 -35.22 -73.50 -24.08
N PHE A 1122 -34.52 -72.52 -23.51
CA PHE A 1122 -35.09 -71.53 -22.62
C PHE A 1122 -34.99 -70.12 -23.21
N SER A 1123 -36.00 -69.31 -22.92
CA SER A 1123 -35.99 -67.87 -23.16
C SER A 1123 -36.50 -67.14 -21.92
N LEU A 1124 -35.99 -65.93 -21.68
CA LEU A 1124 -36.38 -65.10 -20.54
C LEU A 1124 -37.15 -63.89 -21.03
N LYS A 1125 -38.25 -63.57 -20.35
CA LYS A 1125 -39.05 -62.36 -20.57
C LYS A 1125 -39.15 -61.52 -19.32
#